data_AF-A0A350INU4-F1
#
_entry.id   AF-A0A350INU4-F1
#
_cell.length_a   1.000
_cell.length_b   1.000
_cell.length_c   1.000
_cell.angle_alpha   90.00
_cell.angle_beta   90.00
_cell.angle_gamma   90.00
#
_symmetry.space_group_name_H-M   'P 1'
#
loop_
_entity.id
_entity.type
_entity.pdbx_description
1 polymer ?
#
loop_
_entity_poly.entity_id
_entity_poly.type
_entity_poly.pdbx_seq_one_letter_code
_entity_poly.pdbx_strand_id
1 'polypeptide(L)'
;MEKLISNIKFKINNFYIWFLDLTAPYFSKMLSISFRNYWISHSAKRIYKKITTSKIEKEKFSYKWFDVHQPNKWYIASLISFAFVFFPQLLGVAILLIFQNLNWTFNFTDNRVMFLETAWQVLASLTGITFVIIIFIVEISNKDRNERKAMPVFFSETWAILTASFSLLVILSMGNFYFLFSNFVIESKFLSIFYFWNSILFGINILLILNIFIRTIKILPKSIFLFKTSPYLHRIVFTSMQDEIIERISENYSQLLMKEMELDYPYFEPDPPDNKIYINLSLDTEQTYIVSDINIKLIKIAINNAKRIHKEYKNNDIIYFGKLSHRLSKEKPGISLINPILNHPSVICFLKNSSRISTDVIKKSQLNEAFIDNRNMIFRSLKNQEIDNVLELLNLYAELIVTFMELFHSYNIKLHENSLTKNYKIFSDWTLIDTIFNQYRSLIPHFLDFNDKDLIRKFLNLPLEIMGNALIYKDRFIYQKSSSLFLPIYIQIHFVENESTKKAVKDFIFIRLREHRMFTLSPRVRYSQTNIELIKIYKIFFFDLLITWNNLIKKTIDFRSIDDFSRFIHEAKNLSFNFLDEIKEDQVALLQLKLVNKNDVPEKEKIIDELSNVQKLIHIKGELLNSFQKMVLGFGGWITHLFETKKIESQLHLEYNIVLNHYLTDLDVLFSAYLFILPGVNFSDLFNWDSWEMQEAPDIDNEVSSFFLQINNLIDKFFIIRSIELFVKNIGQTQTFPQTDRIKEIYDNSKRISDELLKSELWVEYFKNKGVEDFEERVEQFLAMLNDSKNQYDNLVDRTIIESELDLQSINKIKLEVKDAWKKSTIFRNLVTKIGSFQEILNSRTEENDLWGYKKLYPKNAFIKQKRITYMGIGETIGNGIAHVEDKYLYNQIFNNSAPIYMKTFEVEELLVNYICEMEQENMKPIIFFNGRNFFKKFNNSKQFNSAWQIKNNPLADTRIFGVFNNHPVIQLFSLPQNHICLIDINKIGILRQYLLKDNEPLDIRISELTKEEAEKIIDDNPNENIDSKTGKTLSREERITNLLLDVKVEVYENCRFEDINPNAARIIVIKDEDIDNNVE
;
A
#
# COMPACT_ATOMS: atom_id res chain seq x y z
N MET A 1 -59.71 -64.58 25.54
CA MET A 1 -59.49 -63.14 25.25
C MET A 1 -58.85 -62.42 26.43
N GLU A 2 -59.47 -62.35 27.62
CA GLU A 2 -58.85 -61.74 28.80
C GLU A 2 -57.50 -62.37 29.20
N LYS A 3 -57.35 -63.70 29.08
CA LYS A 3 -56.05 -64.40 29.26
C LYS A 3 -54.99 -64.01 28.23
N LEU A 4 -55.39 -63.62 27.02
CA LEU A 4 -54.48 -63.18 25.94
C LEU A 4 -54.06 -61.72 26.16
N ILE A 5 -55.01 -60.86 26.56
CA ILE A 5 -54.77 -59.45 26.92
C ILE A 5 -53.92 -59.37 28.20
N SER A 6 -54.16 -60.24 29.18
CA SER A 6 -53.31 -60.41 30.37
C SER A 6 -51.90 -60.89 30.00
N ASN A 7 -51.75 -61.86 29.08
CA ASN A 7 -50.43 -62.30 28.61
C ASN A 7 -49.69 -61.23 27.80
N ILE A 8 -50.39 -60.40 27.03
CA ILE A 8 -49.80 -59.30 26.26
C ILE A 8 -49.40 -58.16 27.20
N LYS A 9 -50.24 -57.77 28.17
CA LYS A 9 -49.86 -56.82 29.23
C LYS A 9 -48.67 -57.32 30.05
N PHE A 10 -48.65 -58.61 30.41
CA PHE A 10 -47.55 -59.22 31.14
C PHE A 10 -46.26 -59.26 30.30
N LYS A 11 -46.35 -59.55 28.99
CA LYS A 11 -45.20 -59.52 28.08
C LYS A 11 -44.70 -58.10 27.76
N ILE A 12 -45.58 -57.09 27.71
CA ILE A 12 -45.19 -55.69 27.54
C ILE A 12 -44.56 -55.14 28.81
N ASN A 13 -45.11 -55.44 30.00
CA ASN A 13 -44.47 -55.09 31.28
C ASN A 13 -43.12 -55.80 31.45
N ASN A 14 -43.03 -57.09 31.09
CA ASN A 14 -41.76 -57.81 31.14
C ASN A 14 -40.79 -57.35 30.05
N PHE A 15 -41.25 -56.86 28.89
CA PHE A 15 -40.37 -56.21 27.91
C PHE A 15 -39.88 -54.86 28.41
N TYR A 16 -40.72 -54.09 29.10
CA TYR A 16 -40.34 -52.80 29.71
C TYR A 16 -39.36 -52.98 30.88
N ILE A 17 -39.59 -53.99 31.73
CA ILE A 17 -38.68 -54.37 32.83
C ILE A 17 -37.39 -54.97 32.27
N TRP A 18 -37.46 -55.87 31.29
CA TRP A 18 -36.28 -56.41 30.59
C TRP A 18 -35.50 -55.31 29.87
N PHE A 19 -36.16 -54.31 29.28
CA PHE A 19 -35.52 -53.15 28.64
C PHE A 19 -34.83 -52.24 29.66
N LEU A 20 -35.41 -52.04 30.85
CA LEU A 20 -34.77 -51.33 31.97
C LEU A 20 -33.61 -52.13 32.57
N ASP A 21 -33.74 -53.44 32.73
CA ASP A 21 -32.70 -54.34 33.23
C ASP A 21 -31.55 -54.57 32.22
N LEU A 22 -31.80 -54.42 30.92
CA LEU A 22 -30.75 -54.49 29.88
C LEU A 22 -29.98 -53.16 29.77
N THR A 23 -30.62 -52.03 30.09
CA THR A 23 -30.02 -50.69 29.92
C THR A 23 -29.35 -50.16 31.21
N ALA A 24 -29.82 -50.55 32.39
CA ALA A 24 -29.25 -50.14 33.68
C ALA A 24 -27.80 -50.63 33.94
N PRO A 25 -27.39 -51.86 33.58
CA PRO A 25 -26.00 -52.32 33.75
C PRO A 25 -25.03 -51.66 32.77
N TYR A 26 -25.51 -51.25 31.58
CA TYR A 26 -24.69 -50.54 30.60
C TYR A 26 -24.38 -49.11 31.03
N PHE A 27 -25.27 -48.45 31.77
CA PHE A 27 -25.02 -47.14 32.38
C PHE A 27 -23.99 -47.19 33.53
N SER A 28 -23.91 -48.30 34.27
CA SER A 28 -22.93 -48.45 35.36
C SER A 28 -21.54 -48.89 34.86
N LYS A 29 -21.48 -49.67 33.78
CA LYS A 29 -20.22 -50.15 33.17
C LYS A 29 -19.53 -49.12 32.28
N MET A 30 -20.24 -48.09 31.81
CA MET A 30 -19.68 -46.99 31.00
C MET A 30 -18.83 -45.99 31.80
N LEU A 31 -18.83 -46.07 33.14
CA LEU A 31 -18.03 -45.21 34.03
C LEU A 31 -16.65 -45.78 34.40
N SER A 32 -16.28 -46.96 33.88
CA SER A 32 -14.93 -47.49 34.08
C SER A 32 -14.48 -48.28 32.86
N ILE A 33 -13.52 -47.75 32.11
CA ILE A 33 -12.43 -48.45 31.42
C ILE A 33 -11.57 -47.39 30.74
N SER A 34 -10.38 -47.19 31.30
CA SER A 34 -9.21 -46.61 30.64
C SER A 34 -8.56 -47.65 29.75
N PHE A 35 -7.93 -47.28 28.63
CA PHE A 35 -6.58 -47.79 28.28
C PHE A 35 -5.95 -47.05 27.09
N ARG A 36 -4.63 -46.89 27.23
CA ARG A 36 -3.61 -46.27 26.36
C ARG A 36 -3.14 -47.17 25.21
N ASN A 37 -2.69 -46.49 24.14
CA ASN A 37 -1.53 -46.69 23.23
C ASN A 37 -1.24 -48.07 22.59
N TYR A 38 -1.10 -48.12 21.25
CA TYR A 38 0.20 -48.06 20.55
C TYR A 38 0.06 -48.09 19.01
N TRP A 39 0.86 -47.24 18.35
CA TRP A 39 1.59 -47.34 17.07
C TRP A 39 0.95 -47.97 15.83
N ILE A 40 0.95 -47.20 14.74
CA ILE A 40 0.62 -47.67 13.39
C ILE A 40 1.80 -47.39 12.44
N SER A 41 2.24 -48.44 11.75
CA SER A 41 3.43 -48.51 10.90
C SER A 41 3.25 -47.89 9.51
N HIS A 42 4.38 -47.73 8.82
CA HIS A 42 4.56 -47.17 7.47
C HIS A 42 3.65 -47.80 6.38
N SER A 43 3.10 -48.99 6.62
CA SER A 43 2.16 -49.69 5.72
C SER A 43 0.74 -49.09 5.76
N ALA A 44 0.33 -48.46 6.87
CA ALA A 44 -0.96 -47.80 6.98
C ALA A 44 -1.01 -46.48 6.20
N LYS A 45 0.13 -45.79 5.97
CA LYS A 45 0.19 -44.61 5.09
C LYS A 45 -0.13 -44.95 3.63
N ARG A 46 0.20 -46.16 3.16
CA ARG A 46 -0.16 -46.64 1.80
C ARG A 46 -1.64 -47.03 1.69
N ILE A 47 -2.20 -47.63 2.76
CA ILE A 47 -3.64 -47.93 2.83
C ILE A 47 -4.45 -46.62 2.98
N TYR A 48 -3.97 -45.64 3.75
CA TYR A 48 -4.58 -44.32 3.90
C TYR A 48 -4.65 -43.56 2.57
N LYS A 49 -3.61 -43.65 1.72
CA LYS A 49 -3.58 -43.02 0.38
C LYS A 49 -4.51 -43.69 -0.65
N LYS A 50 -4.83 -44.97 -0.45
CA LYS A 50 -5.86 -45.71 -1.23
C LYS A 50 -7.26 -45.47 -0.67
N ILE A 51 -7.38 -45.25 0.63
CA ILE A 51 -8.65 -44.89 1.28
C ILE A 51 -9.05 -43.46 0.91
N THR A 52 -8.14 -42.47 0.85
CA THR A 52 -8.46 -41.06 0.54
C THR A 52 -9.04 -40.85 -0.86
N THR A 53 -8.65 -41.63 -1.86
CA THR A 53 -9.27 -41.56 -3.20
C THR A 53 -10.68 -42.16 -3.23
N SER A 54 -10.92 -43.25 -2.48
CA SER A 54 -12.29 -43.76 -2.26
C SER A 54 -13.14 -42.89 -1.31
N LYS A 55 -12.47 -42.08 -0.46
CA LYS A 55 -13.10 -41.17 0.49
C LYS A 55 -13.68 -39.96 -0.21
N ILE A 56 -13.07 -39.45 -1.28
CA ILE A 56 -13.59 -38.32 -2.06
C ILE A 56 -14.90 -38.67 -2.78
N GLU A 57 -15.06 -39.90 -3.29
CA GLU A 57 -16.32 -40.36 -3.89
C GLU A 57 -17.40 -40.66 -2.84
N LYS A 58 -17.03 -41.30 -1.72
CA LYS A 58 -17.94 -41.49 -0.57
C LYS A 58 -18.34 -40.16 0.07
N GLU A 59 -17.45 -39.19 0.13
CA GLU A 59 -17.71 -37.84 0.63
C GLU A 59 -18.65 -37.11 -0.33
N LYS A 60 -18.47 -37.19 -1.66
CA LYS A 60 -19.45 -36.64 -2.62
C LYS A 60 -20.86 -37.22 -2.46
N PHE A 61 -21.00 -38.53 -2.22
CA PHE A 61 -22.31 -39.15 -1.97
C PHE A 61 -22.87 -38.77 -0.59
N SER A 62 -22.02 -38.78 0.43
CA SER A 62 -22.31 -38.30 1.79
C SER A 62 -22.78 -36.85 1.80
N TYR A 63 -22.16 -35.97 1.03
CA TYR A 63 -22.51 -34.55 0.95
C TYR A 63 -23.83 -34.32 0.21
N LYS A 64 -24.08 -35.04 -0.90
CA LYS A 64 -25.40 -35.00 -1.56
C LYS A 64 -26.50 -35.49 -0.61
N TRP A 65 -26.24 -36.53 0.18
CA TRP A 65 -27.21 -37.06 1.13
C TRP A 65 -27.39 -36.11 2.34
N PHE A 66 -26.32 -35.49 2.82
CA PHE A 66 -26.37 -34.47 3.87
C PHE A 66 -27.24 -33.27 3.46
N ASP A 67 -27.11 -32.81 2.22
CA ASP A 67 -27.85 -31.65 1.72
C ASP A 67 -29.37 -31.91 1.64
N VAL A 68 -29.82 -33.15 1.36
CA VAL A 68 -31.27 -33.50 1.32
C VAL A 68 -31.93 -33.43 2.70
N HIS A 69 -31.16 -33.60 3.76
CA HIS A 69 -31.66 -33.59 5.14
C HIS A 69 -31.49 -32.26 5.86
N GLN A 70 -31.05 -31.21 5.17
CA GLN A 70 -31.01 -29.89 5.78
C GLN A 70 -32.44 -29.34 6.00
N PRO A 71 -32.67 -28.56 7.08
CA PRO A 71 -34.00 -28.05 7.43
C PRO A 71 -34.69 -27.26 6.30
N ASN A 72 -33.91 -26.51 5.53
CA ASN A 72 -34.32 -25.72 4.38
C ASN A 72 -34.68 -26.56 3.12
N LYS A 73 -34.36 -27.86 3.09
CA LYS A 73 -34.70 -28.79 1.99
C LYS A 73 -35.68 -29.88 2.41
N TRP A 74 -36.47 -29.64 3.47
CA TRP A 74 -37.48 -30.58 3.99
C TRP A 74 -38.46 -31.12 2.92
N TYR A 75 -38.71 -30.35 1.86
CA TYR A 75 -39.56 -30.75 0.74
C TYR A 75 -39.00 -31.98 0.00
N ILE A 76 -37.68 -32.13 -0.13
CA ILE A 76 -37.06 -33.29 -0.80
C ILE A 76 -37.24 -34.53 0.07
N ALA A 77 -36.97 -34.42 1.37
CA ALA A 77 -37.22 -35.50 2.32
C ALA A 77 -38.70 -35.91 2.34
N SER A 78 -39.61 -34.94 2.27
CA SER A 78 -41.06 -35.19 2.19
C SER A 78 -41.45 -35.88 0.88
N LEU A 79 -40.84 -35.50 -0.24
CA LEU A 79 -41.11 -36.10 -1.56
C LEU A 79 -40.58 -37.54 -1.64
N ILE A 80 -39.39 -37.80 -1.08
CA ILE A 80 -38.86 -39.16 -0.91
C ILE A 80 -39.82 -39.98 -0.04
N SER A 81 -40.21 -39.47 1.12
CA SER A 81 -41.16 -40.16 2.00
C SER A 81 -42.51 -40.40 1.32
N PHE A 82 -43.01 -39.43 0.55
CA PHE A 82 -44.24 -39.55 -0.21
C PHE A 82 -44.14 -40.66 -1.27
N ALA A 83 -43.04 -40.68 -2.03
CA ALA A 83 -42.80 -41.73 -3.02
C ALA A 83 -42.74 -43.11 -2.35
N PHE A 84 -42.04 -43.25 -1.23
CA PHE A 84 -41.95 -44.54 -0.52
C PHE A 84 -43.27 -45.01 0.12
N VAL A 85 -44.15 -44.09 0.53
CA VAL A 85 -45.43 -44.46 1.15
C VAL A 85 -46.51 -44.70 0.10
N PHE A 86 -46.68 -43.78 -0.86
CA PHE A 86 -47.80 -43.80 -1.81
C PHE A 86 -47.52 -44.64 -3.06
N PHE A 87 -46.28 -44.67 -3.57
CA PHE A 87 -45.99 -45.41 -4.81
C PHE A 87 -46.24 -46.92 -4.66
N PRO A 88 -45.84 -47.61 -3.57
CA PRO A 88 -46.17 -49.01 -3.38
C PRO A 88 -47.68 -49.28 -3.29
N GLN A 89 -48.45 -48.32 -2.78
CA GLN A 89 -49.89 -48.43 -2.66
C GLN A 89 -50.57 -48.29 -4.02
N LEU A 90 -50.17 -47.30 -4.81
CA LEU A 90 -50.64 -47.12 -6.18
C LEU A 90 -50.25 -48.31 -7.06
N LEU A 91 -49.02 -48.81 -6.92
CA LEU A 91 -48.57 -50.02 -7.60
C LEU A 91 -49.38 -51.24 -7.16
N GLY A 92 -49.66 -51.35 -5.86
CA GLY A 92 -50.55 -52.38 -5.31
C GLY A 92 -51.94 -52.33 -5.96
N VAL A 93 -52.56 -51.14 -6.02
CA VAL A 93 -53.85 -50.93 -6.71
C VAL A 93 -53.75 -51.30 -8.19
N ALA A 94 -52.70 -50.87 -8.89
CA ALA A 94 -52.53 -51.13 -10.33
C ALA A 94 -52.34 -52.63 -10.62
N ILE A 95 -51.47 -53.31 -9.87
CA ILE A 95 -51.29 -54.76 -9.92
C ILE A 95 -52.63 -55.45 -9.64
N LEU A 96 -53.38 -54.97 -8.65
CA LEU A 96 -54.69 -55.50 -8.30
C LEU A 96 -55.74 -55.29 -9.40
N LEU A 97 -55.72 -54.16 -10.10
CA LEU A 97 -56.58 -53.89 -11.26
C LEU A 97 -56.22 -54.78 -12.46
N ILE A 98 -54.93 -55.11 -12.62
CA ILE A 98 -54.44 -55.96 -13.70
C ILE A 98 -54.72 -57.45 -13.42
N PHE A 99 -54.63 -57.87 -12.16
CA PHE A 99 -54.72 -59.28 -11.75
C PHE A 99 -56.04 -59.64 -11.05
N GLN A 100 -57.17 -59.02 -11.45
CA GLN A 100 -58.50 -59.29 -10.86
C GLN A 100 -58.93 -60.77 -10.86
N ASN A 101 -58.29 -61.63 -11.68
CA ASN A 101 -58.62 -63.06 -11.83
C ASN A 101 -57.69 -64.05 -11.08
N LEU A 102 -56.69 -63.60 -10.31
CA LEU A 102 -55.85 -64.54 -9.56
C LEU A 102 -56.48 -64.95 -8.22
N ASN A 103 -56.91 -66.21 -8.14
CA ASN A 103 -57.44 -66.85 -6.93
C ASN A 103 -56.34 -67.18 -5.91
N TRP A 104 -55.66 -66.17 -5.37
CA TRP A 104 -54.82 -66.34 -4.19
C TRP A 104 -55.68 -66.14 -2.93
N THR A 105 -56.07 -67.24 -2.30
CA THR A 105 -56.76 -67.22 -1.01
C THR A 105 -55.76 -67.31 0.13
N PHE A 106 -55.39 -66.16 0.69
CA PHE A 106 -54.78 -66.13 2.02
C PHE A 106 -55.91 -66.04 3.07
N ASN A 107 -56.24 -67.16 3.69
CA ASN A 107 -57.16 -67.19 4.83
C ASN A 107 -56.46 -66.57 6.05
N PHE A 108 -56.93 -65.40 6.45
CA PHE A 108 -56.46 -64.72 7.64
C PHE A 108 -57.70 -64.30 8.46
N THR A 109 -57.61 -64.35 9.78
CA THR A 109 -58.75 -64.26 10.72
C THR A 109 -59.12 -62.82 11.14
N ASP A 110 -60.25 -62.65 11.84
CA ASP A 110 -60.87 -61.37 12.29
C ASP A 110 -60.00 -60.46 13.19
N ASN A 111 -58.90 -60.97 13.75
CA ASN A 111 -58.01 -60.19 14.63
C ASN A 111 -57.24 -59.05 13.92
N ARG A 112 -57.41 -58.87 12.61
CA ARG A 112 -56.61 -57.95 11.79
C ARG A 112 -57.01 -56.48 11.91
N VAL A 113 -58.30 -56.19 12.02
CA VAL A 113 -58.78 -54.82 12.23
C VAL A 113 -58.26 -54.30 13.57
N MET A 114 -58.36 -55.13 14.61
CA MET A 114 -57.85 -54.83 15.95
C MET A 114 -56.32 -54.63 15.96
N PHE A 115 -55.58 -55.44 15.20
CA PHE A 115 -54.14 -55.26 15.05
C PHE A 115 -53.77 -53.95 14.35
N LEU A 116 -54.44 -53.58 13.25
CA LEU A 116 -54.17 -52.30 12.57
C LEU A 116 -54.52 -51.11 13.43
N GLU A 117 -55.64 -51.16 14.14
CA GLU A 117 -56.05 -50.10 15.05
C GLU A 117 -55.00 -49.92 16.16
N THR A 118 -54.55 -51.02 16.75
CA THR A 118 -53.49 -51.00 17.77
C THR A 118 -52.16 -50.52 17.18
N ALA A 119 -51.76 -51.00 16.00
CA ALA A 119 -50.53 -50.59 15.33
C ALA A 119 -50.57 -49.11 14.95
N TRP A 120 -51.70 -48.61 14.45
CA TRP A 120 -51.91 -47.21 14.14
C TRP A 120 -51.83 -46.34 15.39
N GLN A 121 -52.50 -46.71 16.49
CA GLN A 121 -52.42 -46.01 17.77
C GLN A 121 -50.99 -45.99 18.35
N VAL A 122 -50.28 -47.11 18.29
CA VAL A 122 -48.88 -47.21 18.71
C VAL A 122 -47.99 -46.33 17.84
N LEU A 123 -48.16 -46.35 16.52
CA LEU A 123 -47.37 -45.53 15.60
C LEU A 123 -47.64 -44.04 15.80
N ALA A 124 -48.90 -43.65 15.96
CA ALA A 124 -49.31 -42.28 16.26
C ALA A 124 -48.68 -41.81 17.58
N SER A 125 -48.67 -42.66 18.61
CA SER A 125 -48.07 -42.35 19.90
C SER A 125 -46.54 -42.19 19.81
N LEU A 126 -45.86 -43.13 19.15
CA LEU A 126 -44.40 -43.06 18.93
C LEU A 126 -44.00 -41.84 18.10
N THR A 127 -44.79 -41.52 17.09
CA THR A 127 -44.56 -40.34 16.24
C THR A 127 -44.77 -39.06 17.04
N GLY A 128 -45.83 -39.00 17.85
CA GLY A 128 -46.08 -37.89 18.77
C GLY A 128 -44.92 -37.67 19.74
N ILE A 129 -44.41 -38.73 20.38
CA ILE A 129 -43.25 -38.65 21.27
C ILE A 129 -42.01 -38.15 20.52
N THR A 130 -41.74 -38.68 19.33
CA THR A 130 -40.61 -38.24 18.51
C THR A 130 -40.72 -36.76 18.16
N PHE A 131 -41.93 -36.29 17.83
CA PHE A 131 -42.20 -34.89 17.52
C PHE A 131 -42.00 -33.98 18.74
N VAL A 132 -42.46 -34.40 19.92
CA VAL A 132 -42.25 -33.68 21.19
C VAL A 132 -40.75 -33.58 21.49
N ILE A 133 -39.99 -34.67 21.34
CA ILE A 133 -38.53 -34.64 21.51
C ILE A 133 -37.88 -33.66 20.52
N ILE A 134 -38.27 -33.68 19.25
CA ILE A 134 -37.77 -32.73 18.25
C ILE A 134 -38.08 -31.29 18.66
N ILE A 135 -39.32 -30.99 19.06
CA ILE A 135 -39.70 -29.65 19.53
C ILE A 135 -38.88 -29.24 20.75
N PHE A 136 -38.70 -30.14 21.72
CA PHE A 136 -37.96 -29.85 22.94
C PHE A 136 -36.48 -29.58 22.64
N ILE A 137 -35.87 -30.34 21.72
CA ILE A 137 -34.50 -30.08 21.27
C ILE A 137 -34.44 -28.75 20.51
N VAL A 138 -35.42 -28.43 19.66
CA VAL A 138 -35.50 -27.13 18.96
C VAL A 138 -35.62 -25.97 19.96
N GLU A 139 -36.44 -26.13 20.99
CA GLU A 139 -36.68 -25.09 22.00
C GLU A 139 -35.49 -24.90 22.95
N ILE A 140 -34.84 -25.99 23.38
CA ILE A 140 -33.56 -25.93 24.11
C ILE A 140 -32.51 -25.24 23.22
N SER A 141 -32.39 -25.65 21.96
CA SER A 141 -31.43 -25.05 21.02
C SER A 141 -31.70 -23.57 20.76
N ASN A 142 -32.93 -23.10 20.98
CA ASN A 142 -33.28 -21.69 20.86
C ASN A 142 -32.78 -20.85 22.04
N LYS A 143 -32.41 -21.43 23.19
CA LYS A 143 -31.93 -20.68 24.36
C LYS A 143 -30.46 -20.23 24.24
N ASP A 144 -29.58 -21.02 23.62
CA ASP A 144 -28.20 -20.61 23.32
C ASP A 144 -27.99 -20.49 21.80
N ARG A 145 -27.49 -19.34 21.35
CA ARG A 145 -27.30 -19.01 19.92
C ARG A 145 -26.43 -20.05 19.19
N ASN A 146 -25.47 -20.64 19.91
CA ASN A 146 -24.58 -21.67 19.41
C ASN A 146 -25.30 -23.01 19.19
N GLU A 147 -26.23 -23.38 20.06
CA GLU A 147 -27.01 -24.62 19.95
C GLU A 147 -27.98 -24.57 18.77
N ARG A 148 -28.47 -23.36 18.43
CA ARG A 148 -29.32 -23.12 17.26
C ARG A 148 -28.64 -23.47 15.93
N LYS A 149 -27.33 -23.19 15.80
CA LYS A 149 -26.51 -23.50 14.60
C LYS A 149 -26.06 -24.97 14.54
N ALA A 150 -26.11 -25.65 15.67
CA ALA A 150 -25.85 -27.06 15.86
C ALA A 150 -26.99 -27.94 15.34
N MET A 151 -28.18 -27.36 15.20
CA MET A 151 -29.41 -28.07 14.89
C MET A 151 -29.50 -28.64 13.45
N PRO A 152 -29.01 -27.96 12.41
CA PRO A 152 -28.84 -28.56 11.07
C PRO A 152 -27.94 -29.80 11.09
N VAL A 153 -26.87 -29.79 11.89
CA VAL A 153 -25.96 -30.96 12.03
C VAL A 153 -26.70 -32.10 12.73
N PHE A 154 -27.46 -31.81 13.79
CA PHE A 154 -28.30 -32.81 14.45
C PHE A 154 -29.34 -33.42 13.50
N PHE A 155 -30.10 -32.61 12.78
CA PHE A 155 -31.13 -33.09 11.84
C PHE A 155 -30.55 -33.91 10.69
N SER A 156 -29.42 -33.47 10.15
CA SER A 156 -28.75 -34.15 9.03
C SER A 156 -28.16 -35.51 9.45
N GLU A 157 -27.57 -35.60 10.64
CA GLU A 157 -26.99 -36.85 11.13
C GLU A 157 -28.05 -37.83 11.66
N THR A 158 -29.14 -37.34 12.26
CA THR A 158 -30.19 -38.21 12.83
C THR A 158 -31.28 -38.63 11.83
N TRP A 159 -31.41 -37.94 10.69
CA TRP A 159 -32.54 -38.11 9.75
C TRP A 159 -33.90 -37.84 10.39
N ALA A 160 -33.93 -36.99 11.41
CA ALA A 160 -35.14 -36.69 12.16
C ALA A 160 -36.26 -36.12 11.28
N ILE A 161 -35.94 -35.24 10.32
CA ILE A 161 -36.94 -34.65 9.40
C ILE A 161 -37.52 -35.71 8.44
N LEU A 162 -36.67 -36.57 7.85
CA LEU A 162 -37.12 -37.64 6.96
C LEU A 162 -38.06 -38.59 7.70
N THR A 163 -37.65 -39.04 8.87
CA THR A 163 -38.42 -40.01 9.67
C THR A 163 -39.71 -39.39 10.17
N ALA A 164 -39.71 -38.15 10.65
CA ALA A 164 -40.94 -37.47 11.06
C ALA A 164 -41.92 -37.34 9.88
N SER A 165 -41.43 -36.96 8.70
CA SER A 165 -42.24 -36.85 7.48
C SER A 165 -42.77 -38.22 7.03
N PHE A 166 -41.92 -39.26 7.06
CA PHE A 166 -42.30 -40.64 6.76
C PHE A 166 -43.36 -41.15 7.73
N SER A 167 -43.18 -40.93 9.02
CA SER A 167 -44.15 -41.32 10.05
C SER A 167 -45.51 -40.68 9.85
N LEU A 168 -45.55 -39.37 9.61
CA LEU A 168 -46.79 -38.65 9.36
C LEU A 168 -47.52 -39.21 8.13
N LEU A 169 -46.78 -39.47 7.05
CA LEU A 169 -47.35 -40.03 5.82
C LEU A 169 -47.85 -41.47 6.01
N VAL A 170 -47.14 -42.31 6.76
CA VAL A 170 -47.59 -43.67 7.09
C VAL A 170 -48.86 -43.62 7.96
N ILE A 171 -48.92 -42.74 8.97
CA ILE A 171 -50.12 -42.56 9.81
C ILE A 171 -51.31 -42.10 8.98
N LEU A 172 -51.12 -41.10 8.11
CA LEU A 172 -52.15 -40.59 7.21
C LEU A 172 -52.64 -41.68 6.25
N SER A 173 -51.71 -42.43 5.66
CA SER A 173 -52.02 -43.57 4.81
C SER A 173 -52.85 -44.62 5.54
N MET A 174 -52.39 -45.08 6.70
CA MET A 174 -53.07 -46.10 7.49
C MET A 174 -54.44 -45.60 7.98
N GLY A 175 -54.56 -44.33 8.35
CA GLY A 175 -55.81 -43.70 8.77
C GLY A 175 -56.81 -43.54 7.63
N ASN A 176 -56.37 -43.07 6.45
CA ASN A 176 -57.20 -42.99 5.26
C ASN A 176 -57.67 -44.37 4.80
N PHE A 177 -56.78 -45.37 4.86
CA PHE A 177 -57.12 -46.75 4.56
C PHE A 177 -58.17 -47.27 5.55
N TYR A 178 -57.96 -47.06 6.85
CA TYR A 178 -58.92 -47.43 7.88
C TYR A 178 -60.29 -46.77 7.64
N PHE A 179 -60.33 -45.46 7.34
CA PHE A 179 -61.57 -44.71 7.12
C PHE A 179 -62.31 -45.10 5.83
N LEU A 180 -61.58 -45.29 4.73
CA LEU A 180 -62.18 -45.65 3.44
C LEU A 180 -62.74 -47.07 3.46
N PHE A 181 -62.08 -47.99 4.17
CA PHE A 181 -62.46 -49.40 4.20
C PHE A 181 -63.30 -49.81 5.40
N SER A 182 -63.36 -49.03 6.49
CA SER A 182 -64.34 -49.27 7.56
C SER A 182 -65.78 -49.13 7.07
N ASN A 183 -66.00 -48.37 5.99
CA ASN A 183 -67.32 -48.14 5.38
C ASN A 183 -67.63 -49.03 4.16
N PHE A 184 -66.63 -49.69 3.55
CA PHE A 184 -66.79 -50.49 2.34
C PHE A 184 -66.28 -51.93 2.53
N VAL A 185 -67.22 -52.85 2.75
CA VAL A 185 -67.15 -54.31 2.48
C VAL A 185 -66.04 -55.10 3.19
N ILE A 186 -66.49 -55.89 4.19
CA ILE A 186 -65.69 -56.78 5.07
C ILE A 186 -65.09 -58.02 4.35
N GLU A 187 -65.46 -58.32 3.10
CA GLU A 187 -65.10 -59.61 2.46
C GLU A 187 -64.07 -59.54 1.32
N SER A 188 -63.48 -58.37 1.07
CA SER A 188 -62.62 -58.21 -0.11
C SER A 188 -61.18 -58.71 0.14
N LYS A 189 -60.69 -59.65 -0.71
CA LYS A 189 -59.30 -60.15 -0.71
C LYS A 189 -58.26 -59.01 -0.81
N PHE A 190 -58.67 -57.87 -1.36
CA PHE A 190 -57.87 -56.65 -1.51
C PHE A 190 -57.33 -56.14 -0.18
N LEU A 191 -58.10 -56.27 0.91
CA LEU A 191 -57.71 -55.79 2.24
C LEU A 191 -56.35 -56.38 2.66
N SER A 192 -56.10 -57.67 2.36
CA SER A 192 -54.91 -58.42 2.81
C SER A 192 -53.58 -57.88 2.26
N ILE A 193 -53.54 -57.44 1.00
CA ILE A 193 -52.34 -56.88 0.37
C ILE A 193 -52.01 -55.52 0.98
N PHE A 194 -53.03 -54.69 1.21
CA PHE A 194 -52.85 -53.42 1.90
C PHE A 194 -52.45 -53.60 3.36
N TYR A 195 -52.99 -54.60 4.07
CA TYR A 195 -52.52 -54.96 5.42
C TYR A 195 -51.04 -55.30 5.42
N PHE A 196 -50.60 -56.12 4.46
CA PHE A 196 -49.21 -56.51 4.34
C PHE A 196 -48.30 -55.29 4.11
N TRP A 197 -48.66 -54.42 3.16
CA TRP A 197 -47.90 -53.21 2.88
C TRP A 197 -47.88 -52.23 4.05
N ASN A 198 -49.02 -51.98 4.70
CA ASN A 198 -49.08 -51.12 5.88
C ASN A 198 -48.26 -51.71 7.05
N SER A 199 -48.19 -53.04 7.19
CA SER A 199 -47.35 -53.70 8.20
C SER A 199 -45.86 -53.54 7.88
N ILE A 200 -45.47 -53.62 6.60
CA ILE A 200 -44.09 -53.34 6.17
C ILE A 200 -43.74 -51.87 6.45
N LEU A 201 -44.61 -50.93 6.06
CA LEU A 201 -44.40 -49.50 6.29
C LEU A 201 -44.29 -49.19 7.79
N PHE A 202 -45.13 -49.81 8.62
CA PHE A 202 -45.03 -49.73 10.08
C PHE A 202 -43.68 -50.25 10.60
N GLY A 203 -43.22 -51.41 10.12
CA GLY A 203 -41.93 -51.98 10.50
C GLY A 203 -40.73 -51.11 10.09
N ILE A 204 -40.73 -50.58 8.86
CA ILE A 204 -39.72 -49.61 8.39
C ILE A 204 -39.73 -48.37 9.28
N ASN A 205 -40.91 -47.89 9.65
CA ASN A 205 -41.02 -46.69 10.46
C ASN A 205 -40.44 -46.87 11.86
N ILE A 206 -40.72 -48.00 12.53
CA ILE A 206 -40.10 -48.32 13.82
C ILE A 206 -38.57 -48.35 13.70
N LEU A 207 -38.02 -48.95 12.63
CA LEU A 207 -36.58 -48.99 12.40
C LEU A 207 -35.99 -47.59 12.21
N LEU A 208 -36.68 -46.69 11.51
CA LEU A 208 -36.26 -45.30 11.35
C LEU A 208 -36.28 -44.53 12.68
N ILE A 209 -37.32 -44.70 13.49
CA ILE A 209 -37.43 -44.08 14.83
C ILE A 209 -36.31 -44.60 15.75
N LEU A 210 -36.06 -45.91 15.74
CA LEU A 210 -34.96 -46.51 16.51
C LEU A 210 -33.60 -45.97 16.06
N ASN A 211 -33.39 -45.79 14.75
CA ASN A 211 -32.18 -45.22 14.19
C ASN A 211 -31.97 -43.77 14.66
N ILE A 212 -33.01 -42.93 14.69
CA ILE A 212 -32.92 -41.59 15.30
C ILE A 212 -32.41 -41.68 16.73
N PHE A 213 -33.00 -42.57 17.54
CA PHE A 213 -32.67 -42.67 18.95
C PHE A 213 -31.21 -43.11 19.15
N ILE A 214 -30.77 -44.15 18.43
CA ILE A 214 -29.39 -44.63 18.46
C ILE A 214 -28.41 -43.54 18.02
N ARG A 215 -28.72 -42.82 16.94
CA ARG A 215 -27.85 -41.74 16.45
C ARG A 215 -27.83 -40.54 17.38
N THR A 216 -28.97 -40.19 17.96
CA THR A 216 -29.08 -39.12 18.96
C THR A 216 -28.20 -39.42 20.17
N ILE A 217 -28.25 -40.65 20.71
CA ILE A 217 -27.39 -41.08 21.82
C ILE A 217 -25.91 -41.04 21.43
N LYS A 218 -25.55 -41.43 20.20
CA LYS A 218 -24.17 -41.37 19.72
C LYS A 218 -23.65 -39.95 19.55
N ILE A 219 -24.53 -38.99 19.25
CA ILE A 219 -24.19 -37.58 18.98
C ILE A 219 -24.21 -36.75 20.27
N LEU A 220 -24.94 -37.18 21.29
CA LEU A 220 -25.08 -36.48 22.58
C LEU A 220 -23.75 -36.17 23.29
N PRO A 221 -22.71 -37.05 23.27
CA PRO A 221 -21.43 -36.73 23.87
C PRO A 221 -20.82 -35.48 23.22
N LYS A 222 -20.54 -34.48 24.04
CA LYS A 222 -20.05 -33.15 23.62
C LYS A 222 -18.86 -33.21 22.65
N SER A 223 -17.92 -34.13 22.86
CA SER A 223 -16.76 -34.31 21.97
C SER A 223 -17.13 -34.79 20.57
N ILE A 224 -18.06 -35.74 20.45
CA ILE A 224 -18.54 -36.26 19.16
C ILE A 224 -19.37 -35.19 18.44
N PHE A 225 -20.18 -34.46 19.21
CA PHE A 225 -20.95 -33.34 18.69
C PHE A 225 -20.04 -32.27 18.05
N LEU A 226 -19.02 -31.82 18.80
CA LEU A 226 -18.05 -30.83 18.34
C LEU A 226 -17.29 -31.30 17.10
N PHE A 227 -16.79 -32.54 17.12
CA PHE A 227 -16.11 -33.17 16.00
C PHE A 227 -16.99 -33.24 14.73
N LYS A 228 -18.31 -33.39 14.87
CA LYS A 228 -19.25 -33.40 13.74
C LYS A 228 -19.64 -32.00 13.28
N THR A 229 -19.68 -31.01 14.18
CA THR A 229 -19.95 -29.61 13.82
C THR A 229 -18.76 -28.90 13.18
N SER A 230 -17.53 -29.31 13.50
CA SER A 230 -16.30 -28.69 12.99
C SER A 230 -16.21 -28.72 11.44
N PRO A 231 -16.41 -29.85 10.74
CA PRO A 231 -16.46 -29.89 9.28
C PRO A 231 -17.60 -29.06 8.66
N TYR A 232 -18.73 -28.94 9.37
CA TYR A 232 -19.87 -28.14 8.92
C TYR A 232 -19.58 -26.65 9.00
N LEU A 233 -18.98 -26.19 10.12
CA LEU A 233 -18.50 -24.82 10.28
C LEU A 233 -17.42 -24.50 9.25
N HIS A 234 -16.44 -25.40 9.06
CA HIS A 234 -15.43 -25.27 8.02
C HIS A 234 -16.07 -25.09 6.64
N ARG A 235 -17.06 -25.92 6.27
CA ARG A 235 -17.76 -25.82 4.98
C ARG A 235 -18.49 -24.48 4.82
N ILE A 236 -19.25 -24.05 5.83
CA ILE A 236 -19.98 -22.77 5.78
C ILE A 236 -19.01 -21.62 5.59
N VAL A 237 -17.98 -21.54 6.43
CA VAL A 237 -17.01 -20.45 6.39
C VAL A 237 -16.27 -20.47 5.06
N PHE A 238 -15.84 -21.65 4.59
CA PHE A 238 -15.19 -21.81 3.28
C PHE A 238 -16.07 -21.34 2.13
N THR A 239 -17.30 -21.83 2.02
CA THR A 239 -18.21 -21.43 0.92
C THR A 239 -18.51 -19.94 0.98
N SER A 240 -18.71 -19.38 2.17
CA SER A 240 -18.96 -17.95 2.33
C SER A 240 -17.74 -17.09 1.94
N MET A 241 -16.53 -17.52 2.32
CA MET A 241 -15.29 -16.85 1.94
C MET A 241 -15.08 -16.90 0.43
N GLN A 242 -15.30 -18.07 -0.18
CA GLN A 242 -15.21 -18.25 -1.62
C GLN A 242 -16.19 -17.33 -2.36
N ASP A 243 -17.43 -17.24 -1.89
CA ASP A 243 -18.47 -16.39 -2.48
C ASP A 243 -18.11 -14.90 -2.36
N GLU A 244 -17.66 -14.41 -1.19
CA GLU A 244 -17.25 -13.01 -1.01
C GLU A 244 -16.00 -12.66 -1.85
N ILE A 245 -15.06 -13.60 -2.00
CA ILE A 245 -13.89 -13.43 -2.88
C ILE A 245 -14.36 -13.30 -4.34
N ILE A 246 -15.25 -14.16 -4.80
CA ILE A 246 -15.79 -14.12 -6.17
C ILE A 246 -16.55 -12.81 -6.42
N GLU A 247 -17.40 -12.41 -5.47
CA GLU A 247 -18.17 -11.16 -5.53
C GLU A 247 -17.23 -9.95 -5.70
N ARG A 248 -16.23 -9.80 -4.83
CA ARG A 248 -15.31 -8.66 -4.90
C ARG A 248 -14.37 -8.73 -6.09
N ILE A 249 -13.86 -9.91 -6.48
CA ILE A 249 -13.08 -10.04 -7.72
C ILE A 249 -13.93 -9.57 -8.91
N SER A 250 -15.23 -9.88 -8.94
CA SER A 250 -16.14 -9.47 -10.01
C SER A 250 -16.41 -7.94 -10.03
N GLU A 251 -16.55 -7.32 -8.86
CA GLU A 251 -16.66 -5.86 -8.70
C GLU A 251 -15.36 -5.14 -9.07
N ASN A 252 -14.20 -5.74 -8.78
CA ASN A 252 -12.89 -5.08 -8.92
C ASN A 252 -12.32 -5.17 -10.33
N TYR A 253 -12.44 -6.33 -10.99
CA TYR A 253 -11.97 -6.46 -12.37
C TYR A 253 -12.80 -5.58 -13.32
N SER A 254 -14.06 -5.32 -12.99
CA SER A 254 -14.91 -4.42 -13.78
C SER A 254 -14.51 -2.95 -13.60
N GLN A 255 -14.14 -2.50 -12.40
CA GLN A 255 -13.66 -1.13 -12.16
C GLN A 255 -12.25 -0.88 -12.72
N LEU A 256 -11.33 -1.84 -12.59
CA LEU A 256 -9.94 -1.69 -13.04
C LEU A 256 -9.83 -1.65 -14.57
N LEU A 257 -10.63 -2.47 -15.27
CA LEU A 257 -10.77 -2.38 -16.74
C LEU A 257 -11.46 -1.10 -17.20
N MET A 258 -12.46 -0.59 -16.46
CA MET A 258 -13.11 0.68 -16.83
C MET A 258 -12.14 1.87 -16.76
N LYS A 259 -11.24 1.86 -15.77
CA LYS A 259 -10.20 2.87 -15.61
C LYS A 259 -9.08 2.75 -16.66
N GLU A 260 -8.67 1.53 -17.01
CA GLU A 260 -7.69 1.31 -18.10
C GLU A 260 -8.24 1.58 -19.50
N MET A 261 -9.56 1.59 -19.68
CA MET A 261 -10.22 1.83 -20.97
C MET A 261 -10.72 3.26 -21.17
N GLU A 262 -10.50 4.19 -20.22
CA GLU A 262 -10.95 5.59 -20.29
C GLU A 262 -12.43 5.75 -20.68
N LEU A 263 -13.29 4.81 -20.26
CA LEU A 263 -14.70 4.85 -20.59
C LEU A 263 -15.44 5.73 -19.58
N ASP A 264 -15.73 6.97 -19.98
CA ASP A 264 -16.65 7.85 -19.26
C ASP A 264 -18.04 7.21 -19.19
N TYR A 265 -18.67 7.36 -18.03
CA TYR A 265 -20.01 6.86 -17.74
C TYR A 265 -21.06 7.82 -18.32
N PRO A 266 -21.65 7.51 -19.48
CA PRO A 266 -23.10 7.64 -19.59
C PRO A 266 -23.71 6.51 -20.42
N TYR A 267 -25.00 6.24 -20.20
CA TYR A 267 -25.86 5.28 -20.91
C TYR A 267 -25.85 3.84 -20.41
N PHE A 268 -26.64 3.62 -19.36
CA PHE A 268 -27.58 2.50 -19.35
C PHE A 268 -29.00 3.07 -19.26
N GLU A 269 -29.65 3.23 -20.42
CA GLU A 269 -31.11 3.11 -20.48
C GLU A 269 -31.48 1.64 -20.74
N PRO A 270 -32.58 1.15 -20.17
CA PRO A 270 -33.01 -0.24 -20.33
C PRO A 270 -33.86 -0.42 -21.61
N ASP A 271 -33.56 -1.53 -22.29
CA ASP A 271 -34.36 -2.29 -23.26
C ASP A 271 -34.26 -2.02 -24.79
N PRO A 272 -34.39 -3.10 -25.62
CA PRO A 272 -33.71 -3.27 -26.91
C PRO A 272 -34.69 -3.27 -28.12
N PRO A 273 -34.18 -3.51 -29.36
CA PRO A 273 -34.96 -4.37 -30.26
C PRO A 273 -34.15 -5.43 -31.02
N ASP A 274 -34.75 -6.62 -31.05
CA ASP A 274 -34.81 -7.58 -32.15
C ASP A 274 -33.53 -7.93 -32.92
N ASN A 275 -32.89 -9.02 -32.51
CA ASN A 275 -32.18 -9.92 -33.42
C ASN A 275 -32.38 -11.37 -32.96
N LYS A 276 -33.35 -12.07 -33.56
CA LYS A 276 -33.60 -13.50 -33.33
C LYS A 276 -32.90 -14.33 -34.39
N ILE A 277 -32.00 -15.20 -33.97
CA ILE A 277 -31.42 -16.28 -34.78
C ILE A 277 -32.01 -17.60 -34.24
N TYR A 278 -32.55 -18.42 -35.13
CA TYR A 278 -33.06 -19.76 -34.81
C TYR A 278 -32.03 -20.80 -35.23
N ILE A 279 -31.75 -21.82 -34.41
CA ILE A 279 -31.30 -23.17 -34.82
C ILE A 279 -31.52 -24.16 -33.66
N ASN A 280 -31.69 -25.42 -34.04
CA ASN A 280 -32.14 -26.58 -33.28
C ASN A 280 -30.96 -27.54 -32.98
N LEU A 281 -31.05 -28.35 -31.90
CA LEU A 281 -30.53 -29.74 -31.70
C LEU A 281 -29.82 -30.05 -30.36
N SER A 282 -29.78 -31.36 -30.08
CA SER A 282 -29.71 -32.11 -28.81
C SER A 282 -28.33 -32.73 -28.47
N LEU A 283 -28.01 -32.91 -27.16
CA LEU A 283 -27.65 -34.20 -26.51
C LEU A 283 -27.13 -34.10 -25.04
N ASP A 284 -27.54 -35.10 -24.25
CA ASP A 284 -26.95 -35.79 -23.07
C ASP A 284 -26.00 -35.08 -22.09
N THR A 285 -26.55 -34.43 -21.05
CA THR A 285 -26.05 -34.53 -19.66
C THR A 285 -27.15 -34.14 -18.67
N GLU A 286 -27.47 -35.00 -17.70
CA GLU A 286 -28.61 -34.86 -16.75
C GLU A 286 -28.42 -33.78 -15.65
N GLN A 287 -27.57 -32.76 -15.83
CA GLN A 287 -27.43 -31.67 -14.87
C GLN A 287 -27.72 -30.33 -15.50
N THR A 288 -28.84 -29.76 -15.09
CA THR A 288 -29.27 -28.44 -15.51
C THR A 288 -29.00 -27.39 -14.41
N TYR A 289 -28.20 -26.37 -14.70
CA TYR A 289 -27.94 -25.25 -13.80
C TYR A 289 -28.83 -24.04 -14.16
N ILE A 290 -29.17 -23.19 -13.18
CA ILE A 290 -29.88 -21.92 -13.40
C ILE A 290 -28.81 -20.82 -13.43
N VAL A 291 -28.62 -20.18 -14.58
CA VAL A 291 -27.74 -19.01 -14.71
C VAL A 291 -28.61 -17.76 -14.64
N SER A 292 -28.32 -16.88 -13.69
CA SER A 292 -29.05 -15.63 -13.51
C SER A 292 -28.52 -14.50 -14.38
N ASP A 293 -27.24 -14.54 -14.78
CA ASP A 293 -26.59 -13.51 -15.60
C ASP A 293 -25.36 -14.07 -16.33
N ILE A 294 -25.03 -13.52 -17.51
CA ILE A 294 -23.84 -13.87 -18.31
C ILE A 294 -22.96 -12.64 -18.49
N ASN A 295 -21.76 -12.65 -17.89
CA ASN A 295 -20.79 -11.57 -17.99
C ASN A 295 -20.00 -11.65 -19.31
N ILE A 296 -20.50 -10.93 -20.32
CA ILE A 296 -19.92 -10.84 -21.67
C ILE A 296 -18.46 -10.35 -21.65
N LYS A 297 -18.05 -9.55 -20.66
CA LYS A 297 -16.67 -9.05 -20.56
C LYS A 297 -15.69 -10.16 -20.17
N LEU A 298 -16.05 -11.05 -19.25
CA LEU A 298 -15.22 -12.21 -18.89
C LEU A 298 -15.07 -13.20 -20.05
N ILE A 299 -16.09 -13.31 -20.90
CA ILE A 299 -16.03 -14.10 -22.14
C ILE A 299 -15.01 -13.50 -23.12
N LYS A 300 -15.02 -12.17 -23.32
CA LYS A 300 -14.02 -11.49 -24.16
C LYS A 300 -12.59 -11.70 -23.65
N ILE A 301 -12.39 -11.71 -22.33
CA ILE A 301 -11.08 -11.98 -21.70
C ILE A 301 -10.66 -13.43 -21.92
N ALA A 302 -11.57 -14.39 -21.75
CA ALA A 302 -11.30 -15.79 -22.05
C ALA A 302 -10.86 -15.98 -23.51
N ILE A 303 -11.53 -15.29 -24.45
CA ILE A 303 -11.19 -15.28 -25.88
C ILE A 303 -9.81 -14.65 -26.12
N ASN A 304 -9.48 -13.54 -25.46
CA ASN A 304 -8.17 -12.89 -25.61
C ASN A 304 -7.03 -13.75 -25.04
N ASN A 305 -7.26 -14.42 -23.91
CA ASN A 305 -6.31 -15.37 -23.35
C ASN A 305 -6.14 -16.60 -24.25
N ALA A 306 -7.24 -17.11 -24.82
CA ALA A 306 -7.19 -18.17 -25.82
C ALA A 306 -6.35 -17.78 -27.04
N LYS A 307 -6.52 -16.56 -27.56
CA LYS A 307 -5.71 -16.02 -28.67
C LYS A 307 -4.22 -15.84 -28.31
N ARG A 308 -3.92 -15.46 -27.06
CA ARG A 308 -2.54 -15.34 -26.58
C ARG A 308 -1.85 -16.70 -26.48
N ILE A 309 -2.58 -17.73 -26.04
CA ILE A 309 -2.04 -19.09 -25.88
C ILE A 309 -1.94 -19.79 -27.23
N HIS A 310 -2.93 -19.61 -28.10
CA HIS A 310 -3.00 -20.20 -29.43
C HIS A 310 -3.22 -19.11 -30.49
N LYS A 311 -2.15 -18.72 -31.19
CA LYS A 311 -2.17 -17.66 -32.20
C LYS A 311 -3.14 -17.90 -33.37
N GLU A 312 -3.52 -19.15 -33.63
CA GLU A 312 -4.42 -19.54 -34.73
C GLU A 312 -5.92 -19.53 -34.35
N TYR A 313 -6.25 -19.06 -33.15
CA TYR A 313 -7.61 -19.12 -32.62
C TYR A 313 -8.62 -18.25 -33.40
N LYS A 314 -9.69 -18.88 -33.91
CA LYS A 314 -10.81 -18.20 -34.58
C LYS A 314 -11.96 -17.95 -33.60
N ASN A 315 -12.62 -16.79 -33.68
CA ASN A 315 -13.69 -16.37 -32.76
C ASN A 315 -14.89 -17.34 -32.66
N ASN A 316 -15.01 -18.32 -33.56
CA ASN A 316 -16.18 -19.17 -33.71
C ASN A 316 -16.14 -20.45 -32.84
N ASP A 317 -15.08 -20.64 -32.04
CA ASP A 317 -14.84 -21.89 -31.29
C ASP A 317 -15.49 -21.94 -29.90
N ILE A 318 -16.31 -20.94 -29.52
CA ILE A 318 -17.12 -20.93 -28.29
C ILE A 318 -18.60 -20.82 -28.68
N ILE A 319 -19.38 -21.88 -28.45
CA ILE A 319 -20.81 -21.93 -28.78
C ILE A 319 -21.63 -22.01 -27.48
N TYR A 320 -22.62 -21.12 -27.35
CA TYR A 320 -23.50 -20.95 -26.17
C TYR A 320 -24.93 -21.43 -26.44
N PHE A 321 -25.65 -21.90 -25.40
CA PHE A 321 -27.10 -22.19 -25.47
C PHE A 321 -27.91 -21.35 -24.47
N GLY A 322 -29.04 -20.76 -24.92
CA GLY A 322 -30.08 -20.18 -24.05
C GLY A 322 -31.14 -19.35 -24.80
N LYS A 323 -32.43 -19.62 -24.58
CA LYS A 323 -33.54 -18.75 -25.00
C LYS A 323 -33.81 -17.70 -23.93
N LEU A 324 -33.68 -16.43 -24.26
CA LEU A 324 -34.19 -15.33 -23.45
C LEU A 324 -35.70 -15.19 -23.69
N SER A 325 -36.51 -15.72 -22.78
CA SER A 325 -37.94 -15.38 -22.70
C SER A 325 -38.13 -14.28 -21.65
N HIS A 326 -39.09 -13.38 -21.85
CA HIS A 326 -39.44 -12.25 -20.96
C HIS A 326 -39.86 -12.64 -19.53
N ARG A 327 -39.76 -13.92 -19.15
CA ARG A 327 -39.95 -14.40 -17.77
C ARG A 327 -38.77 -15.29 -17.38
N LEU A 328 -37.89 -14.73 -16.55
CA LEU A 328 -36.67 -15.32 -15.96
C LEU A 328 -36.82 -16.66 -15.20
N SER A 329 -37.99 -17.30 -15.19
CA SER A 329 -38.27 -18.40 -14.25
C SER A 329 -38.31 -19.81 -14.82
N LYS A 330 -38.16 -20.06 -16.15
CA LYS A 330 -38.34 -21.44 -16.66
C LYS A 330 -37.41 -22.01 -17.74
N GLU A 331 -36.42 -21.30 -18.27
CA GLU A 331 -35.45 -21.93 -19.20
C GLU A 331 -33.99 -21.73 -18.76
N LYS A 332 -33.22 -22.81 -18.86
CA LYS A 332 -31.90 -22.99 -18.23
C LYS A 332 -30.81 -22.86 -19.28
N PRO A 333 -29.96 -21.82 -19.26
CA PRO A 333 -28.82 -21.75 -20.16
C PRO A 333 -27.67 -22.60 -19.61
N GLY A 334 -27.02 -23.35 -20.49
CA GLY A 334 -25.85 -24.17 -20.18
C GLY A 334 -24.75 -23.92 -21.20
N ILE A 335 -23.50 -23.93 -20.75
CA ILE A 335 -22.31 -23.85 -21.62
C ILE A 335 -21.93 -25.28 -21.98
N SER A 336 -22.06 -25.68 -23.23
CA SER A 336 -21.66 -27.03 -23.68
C SER A 336 -20.85 -27.00 -24.97
N LEU A 337 -19.62 -26.48 -24.90
CA LEU A 337 -18.38 -27.12 -25.37
C LEU A 337 -17.21 -26.15 -25.16
N ILE A 338 -16.13 -26.61 -24.54
CA ILE A 338 -14.82 -25.96 -24.60
C ILE A 338 -13.99 -26.86 -25.52
N ASN A 339 -13.60 -26.35 -26.70
CA ASN A 339 -12.66 -27.04 -27.59
C ASN A 339 -11.47 -27.57 -26.75
N PRO A 340 -11.01 -28.83 -26.87
CA PRO A 340 -9.92 -29.37 -26.02
C PRO A 340 -8.66 -28.50 -25.98
N ILE A 341 -8.41 -27.72 -27.04
CA ILE A 341 -7.33 -26.74 -27.16
C ILE A 341 -7.47 -25.60 -26.11
N LEU A 342 -8.68 -25.32 -25.65
CA LEU A 342 -9.03 -24.31 -24.65
C LEU A 342 -9.04 -24.84 -23.21
N ASN A 343 -8.53 -26.06 -22.98
CA ASN A 343 -8.41 -26.65 -21.63
C ASN A 343 -7.25 -26.04 -20.82
N HIS A 344 -7.02 -24.74 -20.96
CA HIS A 344 -6.02 -24.00 -20.21
C HIS A 344 -6.69 -23.32 -19.00
N PRO A 345 -6.11 -23.40 -17.78
CA PRO A 345 -6.72 -22.87 -16.56
C PRO A 345 -7.12 -21.39 -16.65
N SER A 346 -6.30 -20.57 -17.34
CA SER A 346 -6.56 -19.13 -17.54
C SER A 346 -7.64 -18.80 -18.58
N VAL A 347 -8.18 -19.78 -19.30
CA VAL A 347 -9.34 -19.62 -20.20
C VAL A 347 -10.58 -20.20 -19.51
N ILE A 348 -10.45 -21.39 -18.94
CA ILE A 348 -11.53 -22.09 -18.22
C ILE A 348 -12.01 -21.30 -17.00
N CYS A 349 -11.10 -20.69 -16.24
CA CYS A 349 -11.49 -19.91 -15.06
C CYS A 349 -12.46 -18.77 -15.41
N PHE A 350 -12.14 -17.99 -16.46
CA PHE A 350 -13.02 -16.90 -16.91
C PHE A 350 -14.32 -17.40 -17.54
N LEU A 351 -14.30 -18.53 -18.26
CA LEU A 351 -15.53 -19.12 -18.81
C LEU A 351 -16.44 -19.66 -17.70
N LYS A 352 -15.89 -20.32 -16.68
CA LYS A 352 -16.66 -20.82 -15.52
C LYS A 352 -17.26 -19.69 -14.69
N ASN A 353 -16.55 -18.58 -14.56
CA ASN A 353 -16.99 -17.41 -13.80
C ASN A 353 -17.85 -16.45 -14.64
N SER A 354 -18.00 -16.70 -15.95
CA SER A 354 -18.82 -15.86 -16.83
C SER A 354 -20.32 -16.06 -16.64
N SER A 355 -20.75 -17.14 -16.00
CA SER A 355 -22.15 -17.38 -15.64
C SER A 355 -22.35 -17.21 -14.14
N ARG A 356 -23.22 -16.28 -13.72
CA ARG A 356 -23.60 -16.13 -12.31
C ARG A 356 -24.63 -17.21 -11.98
N ILE A 357 -24.27 -18.12 -11.08
CA ILE A 357 -25.18 -19.13 -10.54
C ILE A 357 -25.84 -18.48 -9.31
N SER A 358 -27.17 -18.44 -9.26
CA SER A 358 -27.86 -17.97 -8.05
C SER A 358 -27.69 -18.98 -6.93
N THR A 359 -26.62 -18.85 -6.14
CA THR A 359 -26.54 -19.45 -4.80
C THR A 359 -26.85 -18.36 -3.80
N ASP A 360 -27.72 -18.68 -2.82
CA ASP A 360 -28.08 -17.77 -1.73
C ASP A 360 -26.82 -17.21 -1.08
N VAL A 361 -26.53 -15.93 -1.31
CA VAL A 361 -25.37 -15.24 -0.77
C VAL A 361 -25.53 -15.19 0.75
N ILE A 362 -24.67 -15.92 1.45
CA ILE A 362 -24.55 -15.85 2.91
C ILE A 362 -24.18 -14.40 3.26
N LYS A 363 -25.03 -13.73 4.04
CA LYS A 363 -24.82 -12.32 4.39
C LYS A 363 -23.51 -12.17 5.16
N LYS A 364 -22.69 -11.14 4.85
CA LYS A 364 -21.45 -10.76 5.56
C LYS A 364 -21.53 -10.81 7.09
N SER A 365 -22.71 -10.57 7.66
CA SER A 365 -22.98 -10.69 9.11
C SER A 365 -22.80 -12.12 9.65
N GLN A 366 -23.09 -13.16 8.88
CA GLN A 366 -23.02 -14.56 9.30
C GLN A 366 -21.57 -15.07 9.43
N LEU A 367 -20.65 -14.51 8.64
CA LEU A 367 -19.22 -14.84 8.67
C LEU A 367 -18.53 -14.29 9.93
N ASN A 368 -18.75 -13.00 10.23
CA ASN A 368 -18.25 -12.39 11.47
C ASN A 368 -18.82 -13.09 12.71
N GLU A 369 -20.10 -13.44 12.70
CA GLU A 369 -20.71 -14.22 13.78
C GLU A 369 -20.05 -15.59 13.94
N ALA A 370 -19.73 -16.32 12.86
CA ALA A 370 -19.07 -17.61 12.94
C ALA A 370 -17.67 -17.53 13.58
N PHE A 371 -16.91 -16.47 13.30
CA PHE A 371 -15.60 -16.25 13.94
C PHE A 371 -15.73 -15.89 15.43
N ILE A 372 -16.71 -15.07 15.78
CA ILE A 372 -17.02 -14.75 17.18
C ILE A 372 -17.44 -16.03 17.92
N ASP A 373 -18.24 -16.88 17.29
CA ASP A 373 -18.67 -18.16 17.87
C ASP A 373 -17.48 -19.10 18.08
N ASN A 374 -16.57 -19.23 17.09
CA ASN A 374 -15.35 -20.03 17.23
C ASN A 374 -14.49 -19.54 18.40
N ARG A 375 -14.28 -18.23 18.52
CA ARG A 375 -13.57 -17.62 19.66
C ARG A 375 -14.27 -17.96 21.00
N ASN A 376 -15.59 -17.80 21.07
CA ASN A 376 -16.35 -18.08 22.28
C ASN A 376 -16.31 -19.57 22.65
N MET A 377 -16.28 -20.47 21.67
CA MET A 377 -16.09 -21.90 21.87
C MET A 377 -14.70 -22.19 22.43
N ILE A 378 -13.64 -21.56 21.91
CA ILE A 378 -12.28 -21.67 22.47
C ILE A 378 -12.28 -21.20 23.93
N PHE A 379 -12.90 -20.06 24.25
CA PHE A 379 -13.00 -19.60 25.64
C PHE A 379 -13.71 -20.59 26.56
N ARG A 380 -14.85 -21.14 26.13
CA ARG A 380 -15.58 -22.14 26.91
C ARG A 380 -14.73 -23.40 27.10
N SER A 381 -14.04 -23.87 26.06
CA SER A 381 -13.19 -25.06 26.14
C SER A 381 -11.95 -24.83 26.99
N LEU A 382 -11.33 -23.65 26.96
CA LEU A 382 -10.26 -23.25 27.88
C LEU A 382 -10.73 -23.27 29.33
N LYS A 383 -11.87 -22.63 29.62
CA LYS A 383 -12.45 -22.60 30.97
C LYS A 383 -12.78 -24.00 31.50
N ASN A 384 -13.21 -24.90 30.62
CA ASN A 384 -13.55 -26.28 30.96
C ASN A 384 -12.34 -27.23 30.89
N GLN A 385 -11.13 -26.74 30.59
CA GLN A 385 -9.90 -27.54 30.42
C GLN A 385 -10.02 -28.64 29.33
N GLU A 386 -10.81 -28.40 28.30
CA GLU A 386 -11.00 -29.31 27.16
C GLU A 386 -9.92 -29.08 26.09
N ILE A 387 -8.68 -29.48 26.40
CA ILE A 387 -7.47 -29.16 25.59
C ILE A 387 -7.64 -29.60 24.12
N ASP A 388 -8.12 -30.82 23.86
CA ASP A 388 -8.27 -31.33 22.49
C ASP A 388 -9.23 -30.47 21.65
N ASN A 389 -10.32 -30.00 22.26
CA ASN A 389 -11.28 -29.11 21.60
C ASN A 389 -10.64 -27.76 21.26
N VAL A 390 -9.82 -27.21 22.17
CA VAL A 390 -9.09 -25.96 21.91
C VAL A 390 -8.17 -26.11 20.70
N LEU A 391 -7.46 -27.23 20.59
CA LEU A 391 -6.55 -27.48 19.47
C LEU A 391 -7.27 -27.64 18.14
N GLU A 392 -8.40 -28.35 18.12
CA GLU A 392 -9.22 -28.48 16.92
C GLU A 392 -9.74 -27.11 16.44
N LEU A 393 -10.21 -26.28 17.36
CA LEU A 393 -10.73 -24.94 17.04
C LEU A 393 -9.63 -23.94 16.64
N LEU A 394 -8.40 -24.10 17.14
CA LEU A 394 -7.23 -23.33 16.68
C LEU A 394 -6.77 -23.77 15.29
N ASN A 395 -6.75 -25.07 15.01
CA ASN A 395 -6.43 -25.59 13.67
C ASN A 395 -7.42 -25.07 12.63
N LEU A 396 -8.70 -24.94 13.00
CA LEU A 396 -9.70 -24.32 12.14
C LEU A 396 -9.31 -22.89 11.71
N TYR A 397 -8.74 -22.06 12.61
CA TYR A 397 -8.22 -20.74 12.22
C TYR A 397 -7.06 -20.84 11.21
N ALA A 398 -6.14 -21.77 11.43
CA ALA A 398 -5.01 -22.01 10.52
C ALA A 398 -5.50 -22.40 9.13
N GLU A 399 -6.37 -23.41 9.07
CA GLU A 399 -6.94 -23.96 7.84
C GLU A 399 -7.68 -22.89 7.05
N LEU A 400 -8.45 -22.03 7.72
CA LEU A 400 -9.17 -20.94 7.05
C LEU A 400 -8.22 -19.91 6.43
N ILE A 401 -7.15 -19.52 7.12
CA ILE A 401 -6.16 -18.58 6.57
C ILE A 401 -5.34 -19.22 5.44
N VAL A 402 -5.00 -20.51 5.56
CA VAL A 402 -4.30 -21.25 4.49
C VAL A 402 -5.17 -21.36 3.25
N THR A 403 -6.43 -21.75 3.44
CA THR A 403 -7.40 -21.86 2.36
C THR A 403 -7.65 -20.52 1.68
N PHE A 404 -7.67 -19.45 2.47
CA PHE A 404 -7.72 -18.10 1.98
C PHE A 404 -6.53 -17.78 1.04
N MET A 405 -5.30 -18.07 1.47
CA MET A 405 -4.10 -17.87 0.63
C MET A 405 -4.11 -18.75 -0.62
N GLU A 406 -4.57 -19.99 -0.51
CA GLU A 406 -4.72 -20.93 -1.64
C GLU A 406 -5.66 -20.39 -2.71
N LEU A 407 -6.81 -19.86 -2.30
CA LEU A 407 -7.77 -19.24 -3.20
C LEU A 407 -7.13 -18.06 -3.93
N PHE A 408 -6.46 -17.15 -3.22
CA PHE A 408 -5.78 -16.00 -3.85
C PHE A 408 -4.70 -16.40 -4.83
N HIS A 409 -3.89 -17.38 -4.43
CA HIS A 409 -2.85 -17.96 -5.28
C HIS A 409 -3.45 -18.58 -6.54
N SER A 410 -4.59 -19.29 -6.44
CA SER A 410 -5.27 -19.90 -7.58
C SER A 410 -5.78 -18.89 -8.60
N TYR A 411 -6.08 -17.65 -8.16
CA TYR A 411 -6.44 -16.53 -9.04
C TYR A 411 -5.23 -15.72 -9.52
N ASN A 412 -4.00 -16.15 -9.20
CA ASN A 412 -2.75 -15.44 -9.49
C ASN A 412 -2.74 -13.98 -8.98
N ILE A 413 -3.49 -13.73 -7.90
CA ILE A 413 -3.53 -12.42 -7.23
C ILE A 413 -2.37 -12.40 -6.23
N LYS A 414 -1.44 -11.47 -6.43
CA LYS A 414 -0.32 -11.23 -5.52
C LYS A 414 -0.62 -9.97 -4.71
N LEU A 415 -0.95 -10.13 -3.43
CA LEU A 415 -1.19 -9.03 -2.52
C LEU A 415 0.17 -8.42 -2.08
N HIS A 416 0.57 -7.33 -2.73
CA HIS A 416 1.68 -6.49 -2.26
C HIS A 416 1.12 -5.28 -1.50
N GLU A 417 1.71 -4.92 -0.37
CA GLU A 417 1.27 -3.80 0.48
C GLU A 417 1.23 -2.46 -0.27
N ASN A 418 2.24 -2.15 -1.10
CA ASN A 418 2.21 -0.96 -1.97
C ASN A 418 1.10 -1.03 -3.03
N SER A 419 0.67 -2.24 -3.40
CA SER A 419 -0.52 -2.41 -4.25
C SER A 419 -1.80 -2.21 -3.44
N LEU A 420 -1.87 -2.66 -2.18
CA LEU A 420 -3.02 -2.45 -1.29
C LEU A 420 -3.23 -0.96 -0.95
N THR A 421 -2.17 -0.21 -0.67
CA THR A 421 -2.26 1.21 -0.28
C THR A 421 -2.35 2.18 -1.45
N LYS A 422 -1.64 1.96 -2.57
CA LYS A 422 -1.67 2.86 -3.74
C LYS A 422 -2.59 2.42 -4.88
N ASN A 423 -2.81 1.11 -5.09
CA ASN A 423 -3.52 0.59 -6.27
C ASN A 423 -4.86 -0.11 -5.95
N TYR A 424 -5.11 -0.52 -4.71
CA TYR A 424 -6.30 -1.29 -4.31
C TYR A 424 -6.84 -0.86 -2.95
N LYS A 425 -7.35 0.37 -2.86
CA LYS A 425 -8.25 0.87 -1.77
C LYS A 425 -9.41 -0.08 -1.40
N ILE A 426 -9.61 -1.13 -2.18
CA ILE A 426 -10.76 -2.05 -2.10
C ILE A 426 -10.46 -3.27 -1.21
N PHE A 427 -9.17 -3.59 -0.98
CA PHE A 427 -8.74 -4.63 -0.05
C PHE A 427 -8.27 -4.07 1.31
N SER A 428 -8.18 -2.74 1.49
CA SER A 428 -7.92 -2.13 2.80
C SER A 428 -9.08 -2.33 3.78
N ASP A 429 -10.31 -2.57 3.29
CA ASP A 429 -11.52 -2.79 4.10
C ASP A 429 -11.87 -4.27 4.25
N TRP A 430 -10.85 -5.14 4.26
CA TRP A 430 -11.09 -6.56 4.40
C TRP A 430 -11.25 -6.96 5.85
N THR A 431 -12.45 -6.64 6.34
CA THR A 431 -12.91 -6.90 7.70
C THR A 431 -12.71 -8.36 8.10
N LEU A 432 -12.65 -9.31 7.16
CA LEU A 432 -12.58 -10.72 7.51
C LEU A 432 -11.23 -11.17 8.08
N ILE A 433 -10.14 -10.89 7.37
CA ILE A 433 -8.80 -11.25 7.86
C ILE A 433 -8.49 -10.45 9.11
N ASP A 434 -8.83 -9.16 9.12
CA ASP A 434 -8.72 -8.35 10.34
C ASP A 434 -9.59 -8.91 11.46
N THR A 435 -10.80 -9.40 11.19
CA THR A 435 -11.64 -10.06 12.20
C THR A 435 -10.97 -11.32 12.73
N ILE A 436 -10.42 -12.18 11.86
CA ILE A 436 -9.71 -13.40 12.29
C ILE A 436 -8.53 -13.05 13.20
N PHE A 437 -7.66 -12.14 12.76
CA PHE A 437 -6.49 -11.71 13.54
C PHE A 437 -6.89 -10.97 14.82
N ASN A 438 -7.96 -10.17 14.82
CA ASN A 438 -8.50 -9.51 16.01
C ASN A 438 -9.14 -10.50 16.98
N GLN A 439 -9.87 -11.50 16.49
CA GLN A 439 -10.41 -12.58 17.32
C GLN A 439 -9.27 -13.38 17.94
N TYR A 440 -8.25 -13.77 17.17
CA TYR A 440 -7.06 -14.43 17.70
C TYR A 440 -6.34 -13.55 18.74
N ARG A 441 -6.14 -12.26 18.46
CA ARG A 441 -5.53 -11.31 19.40
C ARG A 441 -6.30 -11.22 20.71
N SER A 442 -7.63 -11.27 20.66
CA SER A 442 -8.47 -11.28 21.88
C SER A 442 -8.34 -12.55 22.72
N LEU A 443 -7.85 -13.65 22.14
CA LEU A 443 -7.57 -14.89 22.88
C LEU A 443 -6.26 -14.81 23.69
N ILE A 444 -5.33 -13.93 23.33
CA ILE A 444 -3.97 -13.89 23.90
C ILE A 444 -3.98 -13.84 25.44
N PRO A 445 -4.68 -12.89 26.11
CA PRO A 445 -4.64 -12.81 27.57
C PRO A 445 -5.10 -14.12 28.23
N HIS A 446 -6.18 -14.70 27.72
CA HIS A 446 -6.77 -15.91 28.28
C HIS A 446 -5.91 -17.18 28.12
N PHE A 447 -5.12 -17.27 27.05
CA PHE A 447 -4.15 -18.36 26.92
C PHE A 447 -2.94 -18.15 27.83
N LEU A 448 -2.49 -16.91 28.01
CA LEU A 448 -1.34 -16.61 28.86
C LEU A 448 -1.64 -16.76 30.36
N ASP A 449 -2.90 -16.53 30.76
CA ASP A 449 -3.39 -16.81 32.12
C ASP A 449 -3.52 -18.32 32.41
N PHE A 450 -3.48 -19.16 31.38
CA PHE A 450 -3.63 -20.61 31.51
C PHE A 450 -2.28 -21.26 31.83
N ASN A 451 -2.17 -21.98 32.95
CA ASN A 451 -0.88 -22.56 33.41
C ASN A 451 -0.34 -23.77 32.60
N ASP A 452 -0.97 -24.15 31.48
CA ASP A 452 -0.50 -25.25 30.63
C ASP A 452 0.49 -24.74 29.57
N LYS A 453 1.78 -25.01 29.80
CA LYS A 453 2.87 -24.61 28.92
C LYS A 453 2.77 -25.22 27.52
N ASP A 454 2.25 -26.44 27.37
CA ASP A 454 2.16 -27.10 26.07
C ASP A 454 1.01 -26.53 25.24
N LEU A 455 -0.10 -26.18 25.89
CA LEU A 455 -1.20 -25.47 25.23
C LEU A 455 -0.78 -24.07 24.79
N ILE A 456 -0.10 -23.31 25.66
CA ILE A 456 0.47 -22.00 25.30
C ILE A 456 1.40 -22.14 24.08
N ARG A 457 2.32 -23.10 24.09
CA ARG A 457 3.24 -23.33 22.97
C ARG A 457 2.51 -23.62 21.66
N LYS A 458 1.45 -24.43 21.69
CA LYS A 458 0.63 -24.71 20.49
C LYS A 458 -0.09 -23.47 19.99
N PHE A 459 -0.68 -22.68 20.89
CA PHE A 459 -1.30 -21.40 20.56
C PHE A 459 -0.31 -20.43 19.91
N LEU A 460 0.87 -20.25 20.52
CA LEU A 460 1.92 -19.34 20.05
C LEU A 460 2.62 -19.82 18.76
N ASN A 461 2.50 -21.10 18.39
CA ASN A 461 3.02 -21.62 17.12
C ASN A 461 2.16 -21.24 15.92
N LEU A 462 0.86 -20.97 16.12
CA LEU A 462 -0.07 -20.70 15.03
C LEU A 462 0.38 -19.54 14.11
N PRO A 463 0.85 -18.39 14.63
CA PRO A 463 1.33 -17.31 13.77
C PRO A 463 2.54 -17.72 12.90
N LEU A 464 3.43 -18.58 13.41
CA LEU A 464 4.59 -19.07 12.66
C LEU A 464 4.18 -20.01 11.53
N GLU A 465 3.19 -20.87 11.78
CA GLU A 465 2.64 -21.77 10.77
C GLU A 465 2.01 -20.96 9.63
N ILE A 466 1.22 -19.95 9.97
CA ILE A 466 0.62 -19.02 9.00
C ILE A 466 1.72 -18.28 8.23
N MET A 467 2.77 -17.77 8.89
CA MET A 467 3.92 -17.14 8.21
C MET A 467 4.63 -18.11 7.25
N GLY A 468 4.83 -19.36 7.66
CA GLY A 468 5.44 -20.39 6.82
C GLY A 468 4.62 -20.68 5.56
N ASN A 469 3.30 -20.76 5.69
CA ASN A 469 2.39 -20.93 4.56
C ASN A 469 2.33 -19.68 3.67
N ALA A 470 2.30 -18.48 4.27
CA ALA A 470 2.35 -17.22 3.54
C ALA A 470 3.61 -17.09 2.68
N LEU A 471 4.77 -17.56 3.16
CA LEU A 471 5.99 -17.65 2.35
C LEU A 471 5.87 -18.62 1.17
N ILE A 472 5.17 -19.74 1.34
CA ILE A 472 4.93 -20.72 0.25
C ILE A 472 4.07 -20.07 -0.85
N TYR A 473 2.99 -19.39 -0.44
CA TYR A 473 2.06 -18.73 -1.35
C TYR A 473 2.57 -17.36 -1.86
N LYS A 474 3.67 -16.86 -1.31
CA LYS A 474 4.25 -15.52 -1.57
C LYS A 474 3.26 -14.39 -1.23
N ASP A 475 2.48 -14.58 -0.18
CA ASP A 475 1.51 -13.62 0.32
C ASP A 475 2.14 -12.77 1.42
N ARG A 476 2.53 -11.53 1.06
CA ARG A 476 3.16 -10.60 2.01
C ARG A 476 2.17 -10.13 3.08
N PHE A 477 0.91 -9.90 2.70
CA PHE A 477 -0.10 -9.32 3.59
C PHE A 477 -0.39 -10.23 4.78
N ILE A 478 -0.65 -11.52 4.52
CA ILE A 478 -0.87 -12.49 5.59
C ILE A 478 0.38 -12.67 6.44
N TYR A 479 1.57 -12.66 5.81
CA TYR A 479 2.82 -12.75 6.55
C TYR A 479 3.00 -11.61 7.54
N GLN A 480 2.78 -10.35 7.11
CA GLN A 480 2.89 -9.16 7.95
C GLN A 480 1.83 -9.14 9.07
N LYS A 481 0.58 -9.49 8.76
CA LYS A 481 -0.48 -9.60 9.77
C LYS A 481 -0.14 -10.65 10.82
N SER A 482 0.37 -11.80 10.40
CA SER A 482 0.78 -12.86 11.32
C SER A 482 2.01 -12.50 12.15
N SER A 483 3.05 -11.90 11.54
CA SER A 483 4.23 -11.46 12.27
C SER A 483 3.92 -10.32 13.25
N SER A 484 2.91 -9.50 12.98
CA SER A 484 2.46 -8.44 13.90
C SER A 484 1.86 -8.96 15.20
N LEU A 485 1.43 -10.24 15.27
CA LEU A 485 0.87 -10.85 16.48
C LEU A 485 1.88 -11.07 17.60
N PHE A 486 3.19 -11.15 17.30
CA PHE A 486 4.21 -11.34 18.35
C PHE A 486 4.32 -10.13 19.28
N LEU A 487 4.05 -8.92 18.77
CA LEU A 487 4.08 -7.70 19.57
C LEU A 487 3.02 -7.70 20.70
N PRO A 488 1.71 -7.89 20.44
CA PRO A 488 0.72 -7.96 21.50
C PRO A 488 0.95 -9.15 22.44
N ILE A 489 1.48 -10.29 21.97
CA ILE A 489 1.86 -11.41 22.84
C ILE A 489 2.96 -10.96 23.82
N TYR A 490 4.01 -10.31 23.31
CA TYR A 490 5.10 -9.79 24.14
C TYR A 490 4.60 -8.74 25.14
N ILE A 491 3.69 -7.85 24.74
CA ILE A 491 3.09 -6.86 25.65
C ILE A 491 2.27 -7.55 26.75
N GLN A 492 1.40 -8.49 26.39
CA GLN A 492 0.50 -9.14 27.35
C GLN A 492 1.26 -10.00 28.37
N ILE A 493 2.37 -10.63 27.98
CA ILE A 493 3.14 -11.48 28.92
C ILE A 493 3.74 -10.68 30.08
N HIS A 494 3.94 -9.37 29.93
CA HIS A 494 4.43 -8.52 31.02
C HIS A 494 3.39 -8.31 32.14
N PHE A 495 2.11 -8.57 31.87
CA PHE A 495 1.02 -8.48 32.85
C PHE A 495 0.72 -9.83 33.53
N VAL A 496 1.39 -10.91 33.14
CA VAL A 496 1.19 -12.24 33.74
C VAL A 496 2.02 -12.37 35.02
N GLU A 497 1.38 -12.76 36.12
CA GLU A 497 2.02 -12.88 37.45
C GLU A 497 3.04 -14.04 37.54
N ASN A 498 2.85 -15.11 36.77
CA ASN A 498 3.72 -16.28 36.82
C ASN A 498 5.03 -16.06 36.05
N GLU A 499 6.12 -15.76 36.78
CA GLU A 499 7.46 -15.53 36.22
C GLU A 499 8.00 -16.72 35.40
N SER A 500 7.64 -17.97 35.74
CA SER A 500 8.04 -19.15 34.95
C SER A 500 7.39 -19.16 33.57
N THR A 501 6.10 -18.81 33.50
CA THR A 501 5.35 -18.68 32.25
C THR A 501 5.87 -17.50 31.44
N LYS A 502 6.11 -16.35 32.10
CA LYS A 502 6.66 -15.14 31.49
C LYS A 502 8.00 -15.39 30.80
N LYS A 503 8.95 -16.00 31.51
CA LYS A 503 10.25 -16.39 30.92
C LYS A 503 10.07 -17.38 29.76
N ALA A 504 9.25 -18.42 29.94
CA ALA A 504 9.04 -19.45 28.91
C ALA A 504 8.44 -18.88 27.61
N VAL A 505 7.51 -17.93 27.70
CA VAL A 505 6.87 -17.28 26.53
C VAL A 505 7.84 -16.33 25.85
N LYS A 506 8.60 -15.51 26.60
CA LYS A 506 9.65 -14.65 26.04
C LYS A 506 10.70 -15.46 25.26
N ASP A 507 11.19 -16.54 25.88
CA ASP A 507 12.13 -17.46 25.24
C ASP A 507 11.52 -18.13 24.00
N PHE A 508 10.24 -18.50 24.06
CA PHE A 508 9.54 -19.05 22.91
C PHE A 508 9.49 -18.08 21.74
N ILE A 509 9.07 -16.81 21.96
CA ILE A 509 9.01 -15.78 20.91
C ILE A 509 10.38 -15.63 20.26
N PHE A 510 11.42 -15.47 21.06
CA PHE A 510 12.80 -15.34 20.59
C PHE A 510 13.25 -16.53 19.74
N ILE A 511 13.20 -17.74 20.32
CA ILE A 511 13.70 -18.96 19.70
C ILE A 511 12.94 -19.22 18.41
N ARG A 512 11.61 -19.08 18.42
CA ARG A 512 10.80 -19.44 17.27
C ARG A 512 10.90 -18.46 16.11
N LEU A 513 10.99 -17.15 16.37
CA LEU A 513 11.25 -16.17 15.29
C LEU A 513 12.64 -16.39 14.69
N ARG A 514 13.64 -16.68 15.53
CA ARG A 514 14.98 -17.06 15.07
C ARG A 514 14.97 -18.33 14.23
N GLU A 515 14.28 -19.39 14.67
CA GLU A 515 14.12 -20.65 13.93
C GLU A 515 13.38 -20.44 12.61
N HIS A 516 12.33 -19.62 12.59
CA HIS A 516 11.61 -19.28 11.37
C HIS A 516 12.54 -18.63 10.34
N ARG A 517 13.37 -17.65 10.77
CA ARG A 517 14.43 -17.12 9.91
C ARG A 517 15.35 -18.25 9.42
N MET A 518 15.97 -19.00 10.33
CA MET A 518 17.04 -19.94 10.02
C MET A 518 16.60 -21.13 9.15
N PHE A 519 15.40 -21.66 9.39
CA PHE A 519 14.93 -22.91 8.79
C PHE A 519 13.82 -22.72 7.75
N THR A 520 13.17 -21.55 7.72
CA THR A 520 12.08 -21.28 6.76
C THR A 520 12.50 -20.24 5.74
N LEU A 521 13.00 -19.09 6.18
CA LEU A 521 13.25 -17.95 5.30
C LEU A 521 14.62 -18.00 4.62
N SER A 522 15.71 -18.13 5.38
CA SER A 522 17.09 -18.19 4.86
C SER A 522 17.30 -19.33 3.86
N PRO A 523 16.82 -20.57 4.08
CA PRO A 523 17.01 -21.65 3.11
C PRO A 523 16.34 -21.35 1.77
N ARG A 524 15.16 -20.72 1.77
CA ARG A 524 14.46 -20.34 0.53
C ARG A 524 15.24 -19.30 -0.29
N VAL A 525 15.92 -18.36 0.38
CA VAL A 525 16.83 -17.41 -0.29
C VAL A 525 18.03 -18.16 -0.88
N ARG A 526 18.68 -19.04 -0.11
CA ARG A 526 19.81 -19.85 -0.58
C ARG A 526 19.47 -20.67 -1.82
N TYR A 527 18.34 -21.39 -1.81
CA TYR A 527 17.90 -22.18 -2.96
C TYR A 527 17.46 -21.33 -4.15
N SER A 528 17.23 -20.03 -3.97
CA SER A 528 16.80 -19.10 -5.02
C SER A 528 17.91 -18.18 -5.50
N GLN A 529 19.17 -18.38 -5.10
CA GLN A 529 20.32 -17.52 -5.45
C GLN A 529 20.49 -17.32 -6.97
N THR A 530 20.00 -18.26 -7.79
CA THR A 530 20.02 -18.18 -9.25
C THR A 530 18.86 -17.35 -9.86
N ASN A 531 17.88 -16.93 -9.06
CA ASN A 531 16.70 -16.19 -9.50
C ASN A 531 16.52 -14.90 -8.68
N ILE A 532 17.00 -13.79 -9.23
CA ILE A 532 16.96 -12.47 -8.59
C ILE A 532 15.55 -12.00 -8.28
N GLU A 533 14.56 -12.31 -9.12
CA GLU A 533 13.17 -11.91 -8.87
C GLU A 533 12.61 -12.62 -7.64
N LEU A 534 12.97 -13.88 -7.40
CA LEU A 534 12.62 -14.56 -6.14
C LEU A 534 13.35 -13.96 -4.93
N ILE A 535 14.62 -13.58 -5.08
CA ILE A 535 15.38 -12.95 -4.00
C ILE A 535 14.79 -11.59 -3.63
N LYS A 536 14.37 -10.79 -4.62
CA LYS A 536 13.64 -9.53 -4.38
C LYS A 536 12.33 -9.77 -3.61
N ILE A 537 11.61 -10.85 -3.91
CA ILE A 537 10.41 -11.23 -3.16
C ILE A 537 10.78 -11.59 -1.71
N TYR A 538 11.77 -12.47 -1.49
CA TYR A 538 12.16 -12.88 -0.14
C TYR A 538 12.76 -11.75 0.69
N LYS A 539 13.48 -10.81 0.07
CA LYS A 539 13.96 -9.57 0.70
C LYS A 539 12.84 -8.84 1.43
N ILE A 540 11.65 -8.78 0.83
CA ILE A 540 10.48 -8.11 1.42
C ILE A 540 10.03 -8.81 2.71
N PHE A 541 9.97 -10.14 2.73
CA PHE A 541 9.64 -10.90 3.94
C PHE A 541 10.69 -10.76 5.05
N PHE A 542 11.97 -10.57 4.68
CA PHE A 542 13.03 -10.20 5.62
C PHE A 542 12.79 -8.82 6.23
N PHE A 543 12.38 -7.83 5.44
CA PHE A 543 12.00 -6.52 5.94
C PHE A 543 10.81 -6.60 6.90
N ASP A 544 9.75 -7.34 6.55
CA ASP A 544 8.59 -7.51 7.43
C ASP A 544 8.98 -8.16 8.77
N LEU A 545 9.92 -9.12 8.76
CA LEU A 545 10.46 -9.71 9.98
C LEU A 545 11.36 -8.74 10.76
N LEU A 546 12.15 -7.90 10.08
CA LEU A 546 12.96 -6.85 10.71
C LEU A 546 12.07 -5.80 11.40
N ILE A 547 10.93 -5.44 10.79
CA ILE A 547 9.92 -4.57 11.41
C ILE A 547 9.33 -5.21 12.68
N THR A 548 9.04 -6.52 12.66
CA THR A 548 8.61 -7.24 13.86
C THR A 548 9.68 -7.16 14.96
N TRP A 549 10.95 -7.37 14.64
CA TRP A 549 12.04 -7.21 15.60
C TRP A 549 12.16 -5.78 16.12
N ASN A 550 12.09 -4.77 15.25
CA ASN A 550 12.08 -3.35 15.65
C ASN A 550 10.98 -3.08 16.70
N ASN A 551 9.74 -3.52 16.44
CA ASN A 551 8.65 -3.30 17.39
C ASN A 551 8.85 -4.06 18.72
N LEU A 552 9.41 -5.27 18.67
CA LEU A 552 9.73 -6.03 19.88
C LEU A 552 10.85 -5.34 20.68
N ILE A 553 11.93 -4.93 20.03
CA ILE A 553 13.06 -4.20 20.65
C ILE A 553 12.55 -2.90 21.31
N LYS A 554 11.68 -2.13 20.64
CA LYS A 554 11.05 -0.95 21.25
C LYS A 554 10.35 -1.29 22.55
N LYS A 555 9.58 -2.38 22.60
CA LYS A 555 8.90 -2.80 23.82
C LYS A 555 9.84 -3.29 24.92
N THR A 556 11.01 -3.84 24.58
CA THR A 556 12.03 -4.14 25.59
C THR A 556 12.54 -2.87 26.28
N ILE A 557 12.57 -1.72 25.59
CA ILE A 557 12.91 -0.42 26.17
C ILE A 557 11.77 0.07 27.07
N ASP A 558 10.52 0.04 26.57
CA ASP A 558 9.33 0.43 27.36
C ASP A 558 9.22 -0.35 28.69
N PHE A 559 9.59 -1.64 28.68
CA PHE A 559 9.59 -2.51 29.85
C PHE A 559 10.93 -2.62 30.58
N ARG A 560 11.94 -1.82 30.20
CA ARG A 560 13.26 -1.77 30.85
C ARG A 560 13.97 -3.13 30.93
N SER A 561 13.85 -3.96 29.89
CA SER A 561 14.42 -5.32 29.83
C SER A 561 15.69 -5.36 28.98
N ILE A 562 16.85 -5.13 29.59
CA ILE A 562 18.15 -5.08 28.89
C ILE A 562 18.56 -6.43 28.26
N ASP A 563 18.27 -7.54 28.94
CA ASP A 563 18.57 -8.89 28.44
C ASP A 563 17.81 -9.20 27.14
N ASP A 564 16.51 -8.89 27.11
CA ASP A 564 15.68 -9.08 25.93
C ASP A 564 16.12 -8.12 24.80
N PHE A 565 16.45 -6.87 25.13
CA PHE A 565 16.97 -5.89 24.18
C PHE A 565 18.22 -6.41 23.47
N SER A 566 19.22 -6.86 24.25
CA SER A 566 20.48 -7.41 23.75
C SER A 566 20.28 -8.63 22.86
N ARG A 567 19.41 -9.56 23.26
CA ARG A 567 19.08 -10.75 22.47
C ARG A 567 18.39 -10.38 21.15
N PHE A 568 17.39 -9.52 21.20
CA PHE A 568 16.55 -9.20 20.05
C PHE A 568 17.33 -8.40 19.00
N ILE A 569 18.12 -7.41 19.43
CA ILE A 569 18.95 -6.62 18.51
C ILE A 569 20.05 -7.47 17.87
N HIS A 570 20.64 -8.42 18.62
CA HIS A 570 21.60 -9.36 18.07
C HIS A 570 20.99 -10.26 16.98
N GLU A 571 19.77 -10.74 17.17
CA GLU A 571 19.11 -11.53 16.11
C GLU A 571 18.65 -10.70 14.92
N ALA A 572 18.27 -9.42 15.13
CA ALA A 572 18.01 -8.49 14.04
C ALA A 572 19.27 -8.20 13.20
N LYS A 573 20.45 -8.12 13.84
CA LYS A 573 21.74 -8.10 13.13
C LYS A 573 21.91 -9.36 12.30
N ASN A 574 21.80 -10.54 12.92
CA ASN A 574 22.00 -11.81 12.24
C ASN A 574 21.01 -12.02 11.08
N LEU A 575 19.79 -11.47 11.17
CA LEU A 575 18.82 -11.44 10.08
C LEU A 575 19.35 -10.67 8.86
N SER A 576 20.01 -9.54 9.08
CA SER A 576 20.50 -8.65 8.02
C SER A 576 21.85 -9.10 7.46
N PHE A 577 22.74 -9.60 8.31
CA PHE A 577 24.07 -10.09 7.91
C PHE A 577 24.03 -11.45 7.19
N ASN A 578 23.19 -12.38 7.65
CA ASN A 578 23.11 -13.74 7.10
C ASN A 578 21.99 -13.92 6.07
N PHE A 579 21.55 -12.83 5.43
CA PHE A 579 20.50 -12.87 4.41
C PHE A 579 20.92 -13.69 3.17
N LEU A 580 22.12 -13.43 2.67
CA LEU A 580 22.79 -14.21 1.62
C LEU A 580 24.06 -14.82 2.22
N ASP A 581 24.44 -16.01 1.74
CA ASP A 581 25.76 -16.56 2.05
C ASP A 581 26.84 -15.56 1.58
N GLU A 582 28.07 -15.65 2.10
CA GLU A 582 29.16 -14.73 1.78
C GLU A 582 29.39 -14.62 0.27
N ILE A 583 28.71 -13.67 -0.36
CA ILE A 583 29.10 -13.10 -1.64
C ILE A 583 30.38 -12.35 -1.31
N LYS A 584 31.51 -12.99 -1.60
CA LYS A 584 32.81 -12.37 -1.41
C LYS A 584 32.93 -11.27 -2.44
N GLU A 585 33.27 -10.06 -2.03
CA GLU A 585 33.58 -8.95 -2.95
C GLU A 585 34.66 -9.36 -3.96
N ASP A 586 35.55 -10.28 -3.56
CA ASP A 586 36.51 -10.99 -4.41
C ASP A 586 35.88 -11.62 -5.67
N GLN A 587 34.62 -12.06 -5.62
CA GLN A 587 33.93 -12.60 -6.79
C GLN A 587 33.68 -11.54 -7.85
N VAL A 588 33.40 -10.29 -7.46
CA VAL A 588 33.27 -9.17 -8.41
C VAL A 588 34.61 -8.89 -9.07
N ALA A 589 35.69 -8.80 -8.28
CA ALA A 589 37.04 -8.59 -8.80
C ALA A 589 37.47 -9.74 -9.73
N LEU A 590 37.19 -11.00 -9.38
CA LEU A 590 37.47 -12.16 -10.22
C LEU A 590 36.65 -12.16 -11.52
N LEU A 591 35.38 -11.77 -11.49
CA LEU A 591 34.53 -11.66 -12.70
C LEU A 591 34.99 -10.50 -13.59
N GLN A 592 35.39 -9.37 -13.02
CA GLN A 592 35.98 -8.24 -13.76
C GLN A 592 37.29 -8.66 -14.43
N LEU A 593 38.18 -9.36 -13.72
CA LEU A 593 39.41 -9.91 -14.29
C LEU A 593 39.14 -10.91 -15.42
N LYS A 594 38.15 -11.80 -15.26
CA LYS A 594 37.71 -12.73 -16.32
C LYS A 594 37.15 -11.99 -17.54
N LEU A 595 36.43 -10.90 -17.34
CA LEU A 595 35.86 -10.08 -18.42
C LEU A 595 36.96 -9.42 -19.25
N VAL A 596 38.01 -8.91 -18.61
CA VAL A 596 39.17 -8.28 -19.26
C VAL A 596 40.00 -9.31 -20.04
N ASN A 597 40.15 -10.52 -19.53
CA ASN A 597 41.05 -11.55 -20.10
C ASN A 597 40.40 -12.47 -21.14
N LYS A 598 39.09 -12.40 -21.36
CA LYS A 598 38.39 -13.24 -22.35
C LYS A 598 38.24 -12.51 -23.68
N ASN A 599 38.31 -13.25 -24.79
CA ASN A 599 38.15 -12.70 -26.15
C ASN A 599 36.89 -13.18 -26.86
N ASP A 600 36.21 -14.21 -26.35
CA ASP A 600 35.01 -14.79 -26.95
C ASP A 600 33.74 -14.02 -26.55
N VAL A 601 32.90 -13.65 -27.54
CA VAL A 601 31.74 -12.75 -27.36
C VAL A 601 30.61 -13.38 -26.51
N PRO A 602 30.19 -14.65 -26.74
CA PRO A 602 29.14 -15.28 -25.94
C PRO A 602 29.56 -15.55 -24.50
N GLU A 603 30.84 -15.86 -24.26
CA GLU A 603 31.37 -16.00 -22.90
C GLU A 603 31.46 -14.65 -22.17
N LYS A 604 31.79 -13.55 -22.88
CA LYS A 604 31.73 -12.20 -22.31
C LYS A 604 30.33 -11.81 -21.88
N GLU A 605 29.32 -12.04 -22.72
CA GLU A 605 27.93 -11.75 -22.38
C GLU A 605 27.49 -12.52 -21.13
N LYS A 606 27.85 -13.81 -21.04
CA LYS A 606 27.59 -14.61 -19.83
C LYS A 606 28.27 -14.06 -18.57
N ILE A 607 29.54 -13.61 -18.68
CA ILE A 607 30.27 -12.99 -17.57
C ILE A 607 29.63 -11.65 -17.16
N ILE A 608 29.17 -10.84 -18.13
CA ILE A 608 28.47 -9.57 -17.87
C ILE A 608 27.15 -9.83 -17.12
N ASP A 609 26.38 -10.84 -17.52
CA ASP A 609 25.15 -11.23 -16.83
C ASP A 609 25.42 -11.74 -15.41
N GLU A 610 26.45 -12.58 -15.23
CA GLU A 610 26.88 -13.04 -13.90
C GLU A 610 27.32 -11.87 -13.02
N LEU A 611 28.09 -10.91 -13.56
CA LEU A 611 28.56 -9.73 -12.85
C LEU A 611 27.39 -8.80 -12.47
N SER A 612 26.44 -8.57 -13.39
CA SER A 612 25.20 -7.83 -13.12
C SER A 612 24.40 -8.49 -11.99
N ASN A 613 24.33 -9.82 -11.99
CA ASN A 613 23.61 -10.57 -10.98
C ASN A 613 24.29 -10.45 -9.60
N VAL A 614 25.62 -10.63 -9.52
CA VAL A 614 26.38 -10.47 -8.27
C VAL A 614 26.27 -9.04 -7.73
N GLN A 615 26.36 -8.02 -8.58
CA GLN A 615 26.18 -6.62 -8.16
C GLN A 615 24.78 -6.35 -7.59
N LYS A 616 23.72 -6.89 -8.20
CA LYS A 616 22.34 -6.80 -7.68
C LYS A 616 22.22 -7.46 -6.31
N LEU A 617 22.89 -8.59 -6.09
CA LEU A 617 22.87 -9.27 -4.80
C LEU A 617 23.62 -8.49 -3.71
N ILE A 618 24.79 -7.92 -4.03
CA ILE A 618 25.54 -7.03 -3.14
C ILE A 618 24.68 -5.82 -2.76
N HIS A 619 24.01 -5.22 -3.74
CA HIS A 619 23.10 -4.10 -3.50
C HIS A 619 21.95 -4.48 -2.54
N ILE A 620 21.30 -5.63 -2.77
CA ILE A 620 20.23 -6.12 -1.87
C ILE A 620 20.74 -6.37 -0.45
N LYS A 621 21.95 -6.95 -0.30
CA LYS A 621 22.58 -7.16 1.01
C LYS A 621 22.86 -5.81 1.70
N GLY A 622 23.39 -4.85 0.94
CA GLY A 622 23.64 -3.49 1.41
C GLY A 622 22.37 -2.81 1.92
N GLU A 623 21.25 -2.92 1.21
CA GLU A 623 19.96 -2.36 1.65
C GLU A 623 19.50 -2.91 3.01
N LEU A 624 19.64 -4.21 3.24
CA LEU A 624 19.26 -4.85 4.51
C LEU A 624 20.19 -4.45 5.66
N LEU A 625 21.50 -4.46 5.43
CA LEU A 625 22.50 -4.01 6.40
C LEU A 625 22.26 -2.56 6.79
N ASN A 626 22.06 -1.71 5.79
CA ASN A 626 21.78 -0.30 6.03
C ASN A 626 20.48 -0.13 6.80
N SER A 627 19.44 -0.92 6.53
CA SER A 627 18.17 -0.83 7.27
C SER A 627 18.30 -1.28 8.73
N PHE A 628 19.16 -2.26 9.01
CA PHE A 628 19.52 -2.58 10.40
C PHE A 628 20.30 -1.44 11.06
N GLN A 629 21.28 -0.84 10.38
CA GLN A 629 22.01 0.30 10.91
C GLN A 629 21.09 1.50 11.17
N LYS A 630 20.11 1.75 10.28
CA LYS A 630 19.04 2.72 10.53
C LYS A 630 18.33 2.40 11.84
N MET A 631 17.89 1.15 12.00
CA MET A 631 17.20 0.69 13.19
C MET A 631 18.01 0.95 14.48
N VAL A 632 19.31 0.66 14.46
CA VAL A 632 20.23 0.94 15.59
C VAL A 632 20.30 2.44 15.90
N LEU A 633 20.46 3.30 14.89
CA LEU A 633 20.49 4.75 15.05
C LEU A 633 19.17 5.30 15.60
N GLY A 634 18.03 4.80 15.12
CA GLY A 634 16.70 5.16 15.63
C GLY A 634 16.50 4.79 17.10
N PHE A 635 16.94 3.60 17.51
CA PHE A 635 16.92 3.22 18.93
C PHE A 635 17.85 4.09 19.76
N GLY A 636 19.05 4.41 19.26
CA GLY A 636 19.96 5.32 19.95
C GLY A 636 19.36 6.70 20.16
N GLY A 637 18.71 7.27 19.14
CA GLY A 637 17.96 8.52 19.24
C GLY A 637 16.80 8.45 20.24
N TRP A 638 16.02 7.37 20.21
CA TRP A 638 14.91 7.16 21.14
C TRP A 638 15.37 7.01 22.60
N ILE A 639 16.40 6.20 22.85
CA ILE A 639 16.99 5.99 24.19
C ILE A 639 17.58 7.30 24.72
N THR A 640 18.25 8.07 23.86
CA THR A 640 18.74 9.43 24.16
C THR A 640 17.59 10.33 24.60
N HIS A 641 16.48 10.37 23.84
CA HIS A 641 15.30 11.15 24.19
C HIS A 641 14.69 10.77 25.55
N LEU A 642 14.57 9.47 25.84
CA LEU A 642 14.06 9.00 27.13
C LEU A 642 14.95 9.43 28.31
N PHE A 643 16.26 9.51 28.08
CA PHE A 643 17.19 10.02 29.09
C PHE A 643 17.04 11.53 29.29
N GLU A 644 16.93 12.32 28.22
CA GLU A 644 16.73 13.77 28.31
C GLU A 644 15.43 14.17 29.01
N THR A 645 14.37 13.41 28.74
CA THR A 645 13.06 13.60 29.37
C THR A 645 12.97 12.98 30.77
N LYS A 646 14.10 12.48 31.30
CA LYS A 646 14.23 11.87 32.64
C LYS A 646 13.31 10.66 32.86
N LYS A 647 12.90 9.96 31.79
CA LYS A 647 12.11 8.73 31.84
C LYS A 647 12.94 7.49 32.14
N ILE A 648 14.24 7.56 31.85
CA ILE A 648 15.24 6.57 32.25
C ILE A 648 16.41 7.26 32.95
N GLU A 649 17.05 6.53 33.86
CA GLU A 649 18.23 6.99 34.60
C GLU A 649 19.51 6.82 33.76
N SER A 650 20.57 7.56 34.14
CA SER A 650 21.87 7.55 33.44
C SER A 650 22.47 6.14 33.29
N GLN A 651 22.39 5.32 34.34
CA GLN A 651 22.90 3.95 34.33
C GLN A 651 22.19 3.08 33.29
N LEU A 652 20.86 3.18 33.21
CA LEU A 652 20.08 2.41 32.24
C LEU A 652 20.34 2.89 30.80
N HIS A 653 20.51 4.21 30.60
CA HIS A 653 20.94 4.78 29.32
C HIS A 653 22.31 4.22 28.88
N LEU A 654 23.29 4.12 29.80
CA LEU A 654 24.59 3.51 29.54
C LEU A 654 24.48 2.04 29.13
N GLU A 655 23.68 1.24 29.84
CA GLU A 655 23.49 -0.19 29.56
C GLU A 655 22.93 -0.43 28.15
N TYR A 656 21.90 0.33 27.74
CA TYR A 656 21.37 0.25 26.38
C TYR A 656 22.40 0.69 25.33
N ASN A 657 23.12 1.79 25.58
CA ASN A 657 24.13 2.28 24.65
C ASN A 657 25.30 1.31 24.52
N ILE A 658 25.73 0.60 25.57
CA ILE A 658 26.76 -0.45 25.46
C ILE A 658 26.38 -1.49 24.40
N VAL A 659 25.11 -1.91 24.38
CA VAL A 659 24.60 -2.87 23.40
C VAL A 659 24.58 -2.27 21.99
N LEU A 660 24.09 -1.03 21.82
CA LEU A 660 24.05 -0.34 20.51
C LEU A 660 25.47 -0.08 19.95
N ASN A 661 26.40 0.28 20.83
CA ASN A 661 27.78 0.62 20.52
C ASN A 661 28.57 -0.55 19.92
N HIS A 662 28.15 -1.79 20.19
CA HIS A 662 28.71 -2.98 19.55
C HIS A 662 28.44 -3.03 18.03
N TYR A 663 27.46 -2.27 17.55
CA TYR A 663 27.09 -2.20 16.12
C TYR A 663 27.55 -0.91 15.44
N LEU A 664 27.96 0.09 16.21
CA LEU A 664 28.48 1.39 15.77
C LEU A 664 29.87 1.57 16.41
N THR A 665 30.80 0.73 15.97
CA THR A 665 32.10 0.50 16.61
C THR A 665 33.11 1.62 16.41
N ASP A 666 33.00 2.34 15.30
CA ASP A 666 33.93 3.38 14.86
C ASP A 666 33.19 4.48 14.08
N LEU A 667 33.88 5.59 13.84
CA LEU A 667 33.31 6.75 13.18
C LEU A 667 32.93 6.46 11.72
N ASP A 668 33.65 5.59 11.01
CA ASP A 668 33.36 5.29 9.59
C ASP A 668 32.04 4.53 9.45
N VAL A 669 31.82 3.52 10.29
CA VAL A 669 30.56 2.76 10.36
C VAL A 669 29.42 3.67 10.80
N LEU A 670 29.65 4.54 11.79
CA LEU A 670 28.64 5.47 12.26
C LEU A 670 28.25 6.49 11.17
N PHE A 671 29.24 7.09 10.50
CA PHE A 671 29.03 8.11 9.49
C PHE A 671 28.38 7.53 8.24
N SER A 672 28.79 6.35 7.79
CA SER A 672 28.14 5.66 6.66
C SER A 672 26.67 5.32 6.95
N ALA A 673 26.37 4.84 8.17
CA ALA A 673 25.01 4.60 8.61
C ALA A 673 24.17 5.90 8.60
N TYR A 674 24.73 6.99 9.12
CA TYR A 674 24.07 8.30 9.19
C TYR A 674 23.87 8.96 7.82
N LEU A 675 24.84 8.89 6.91
CA LEU A 675 24.69 9.38 5.54
C LEU A 675 23.54 8.71 4.78
N PHE A 676 23.25 7.45 5.09
CA PHE A 676 22.15 6.71 4.49
C PHE A 676 20.77 7.10 5.08
N ILE A 677 20.75 7.82 6.20
CA ILE A 677 19.55 8.37 6.86
C ILE A 677 19.18 9.74 6.31
N LEU A 678 20.16 10.59 6.04
CA LEU A 678 19.95 11.98 5.62
C LEU A 678 19.07 12.20 4.36
N PRO A 679 18.92 11.29 3.37
CA PRO A 679 17.99 11.54 2.26
C PRO A 679 16.57 11.77 2.77
N GLY A 680 16.05 13.00 2.61
CA GLY A 680 14.71 13.46 2.99
C GLY A 680 13.55 12.79 2.25
N VAL A 681 13.71 11.52 1.87
CA VAL A 681 12.68 10.67 1.30
C VAL A 681 12.46 9.51 2.27
N ASN A 682 11.35 9.56 3.00
CA ASN A 682 10.69 8.44 3.67
C ASN A 682 11.51 7.77 4.78
N PHE A 683 12.19 8.57 5.61
CA PHE A 683 12.84 8.10 6.82
C PHE A 683 11.87 7.40 7.80
N SER A 684 10.64 7.91 7.88
CA SER A 684 9.62 7.42 8.79
C SER A 684 8.81 6.21 8.30
N ASP A 685 8.72 5.99 6.98
CA ASP A 685 7.79 4.99 6.43
C ASP A 685 8.18 3.53 6.77
N LEU A 686 9.48 3.20 6.84
CA LEU A 686 9.89 1.78 6.95
C LEU A 686 9.57 1.19 8.33
N PHE A 687 9.90 1.93 9.40
CA PHE A 687 9.72 1.47 10.78
C PHE A 687 8.56 2.15 11.50
N ASN A 688 7.90 3.12 10.86
CA ASN A 688 6.76 3.88 11.39
C ASN A 688 7.06 4.54 12.75
N TRP A 689 8.25 5.13 12.89
CA TRP A 689 8.68 5.77 14.15
C TRP A 689 7.86 7.01 14.50
N ASP A 690 7.26 7.67 13.52
CA ASP A 690 6.30 8.77 13.74
C ASP A 690 5.13 8.33 14.65
N SER A 691 4.74 7.05 14.60
CA SER A 691 3.71 6.51 15.49
C SER A 691 4.17 6.39 16.95
N TRP A 692 5.48 6.38 17.21
CA TRP A 692 6.03 6.39 18.58
C TRP A 692 5.99 7.79 19.17
N GLU A 693 6.19 8.81 18.33
CA GLU A 693 6.08 10.22 18.71
C GLU A 693 4.67 10.57 19.18
N MET A 694 3.65 10.06 18.48
CA MET A 694 2.24 10.23 18.86
C MET A 694 1.89 9.60 20.21
N GLN A 695 2.61 8.56 20.66
CA GLN A 695 2.36 7.92 21.97
C GLN A 695 2.85 8.77 23.15
N GLU A 696 3.74 9.73 22.90
CA GLU A 696 4.40 10.55 23.92
C GLU A 696 3.96 12.02 23.92
N ALA A 697 3.11 12.40 22.96
CA ALA A 697 2.47 13.71 22.98
C ALA A 697 1.64 13.82 24.27
N PRO A 698 1.84 14.87 25.10
CA PRO A 698 0.99 15.09 26.26
C PRO A 698 -0.47 15.19 25.80
N ASP A 699 -1.39 14.60 26.57
CA ASP A 699 -2.84 14.74 26.42
C ASP A 699 -3.21 16.22 26.66
N ILE A 700 -2.92 17.08 25.69
CA ILE A 700 -3.32 18.48 25.71
C ILE A 700 -4.70 18.52 25.05
N ASP A 701 -5.70 18.81 25.88
CA ASP A 701 -7.08 19.00 25.47
C ASP A 701 -7.19 19.91 24.23
N ASN A 702 -7.69 19.35 23.12
CA ASN A 702 -8.39 20.00 22.01
C ASN A 702 -7.75 21.16 21.22
N GLU A 703 -6.47 21.49 21.40
CA GLU A 703 -5.73 22.29 20.41
C GLU A 703 -4.59 21.47 19.84
N VAL A 704 -4.83 20.92 18.64
CA VAL A 704 -3.85 20.20 17.81
C VAL A 704 -2.80 21.19 17.30
N SER A 705 -1.98 21.75 18.18
CA SER A 705 -0.64 22.19 17.80
C SER A 705 0.19 20.92 17.71
N SER A 706 0.44 20.49 16.48
CA SER A 706 1.26 19.37 16.08
C SER A 706 2.71 19.48 16.61
N PHE A 707 2.92 19.18 17.90
CA PHE A 707 4.25 18.88 18.41
C PHE A 707 4.60 17.45 18.00
N PHE A 708 4.92 17.28 16.73
CA PHE A 708 5.65 16.10 16.31
C PHE A 708 7.05 16.25 16.87
N LEU A 709 7.46 15.33 17.76
CA LEU A 709 8.89 15.05 17.92
C LEU A 709 9.42 14.84 16.50
N GLN A 710 10.60 15.35 16.15
CA GLN A 710 11.18 15.04 14.85
C GLN A 710 12.21 13.95 15.11
N ILE A 711 11.89 12.68 14.82
CA ILE A 711 12.78 11.55 15.04
C ILE A 711 14.17 11.78 14.42
N ASN A 712 14.25 12.53 13.31
CA ASN A 712 15.50 12.96 12.71
C ASN A 712 16.36 13.75 13.70
N ASN A 713 15.80 14.71 14.43
CA ASN A 713 16.54 15.50 15.43
C ASN A 713 17.07 14.62 16.57
N LEU A 714 16.31 13.58 16.96
CA LEU A 714 16.75 12.62 17.98
C LEU A 714 17.95 11.78 17.48
N ILE A 715 17.94 11.43 16.20
CA ILE A 715 19.01 10.64 15.57
C ILE A 715 20.24 11.47 15.31
N ASP A 716 20.10 12.71 14.83
CA ASP A 716 21.19 13.67 14.72
C ASP A 716 21.89 13.82 16.08
N LYS A 717 21.10 13.93 17.16
CA LYS A 717 21.62 14.05 18.51
C LYS A 717 22.39 12.82 18.96
N PHE A 718 21.83 11.62 18.77
CA PHE A 718 22.54 10.39 19.09
C PHE A 718 23.80 10.20 18.24
N PHE A 719 23.74 10.53 16.94
CA PHE A 719 24.90 10.50 16.04
C PHE A 719 26.03 11.38 16.57
N ILE A 720 25.73 12.59 17.04
CA ILE A 720 26.73 13.53 17.58
C ILE A 720 27.28 13.03 18.91
N ILE A 721 26.42 12.62 19.84
CA ILE A 721 26.82 12.03 21.13
C ILE A 721 27.77 10.86 20.88
N ARG A 722 27.37 9.93 20.02
CA ARG A 722 28.18 8.75 19.69
C ARG A 722 29.47 9.11 18.97
N SER A 723 29.46 10.13 18.11
CA SER A 723 30.67 10.63 17.45
C SER A 723 31.67 11.17 18.46
N ILE A 724 31.23 11.98 19.42
CA ILE A 724 32.08 12.51 20.50
C ILE A 724 32.64 11.38 21.39
N GLU A 725 31.84 10.34 21.65
CA GLU A 725 32.29 9.16 22.40
C GLU A 725 33.38 8.37 21.67
N LEU A 726 33.22 8.20 20.37
CA LEU A 726 34.16 7.46 19.52
C LEU A 726 35.40 8.28 19.16
N PHE A 727 35.33 9.59 19.32
CA PHE A 727 36.45 10.48 19.09
C PHE A 727 37.53 10.23 20.15
N VAL A 728 38.66 9.66 19.71
CA VAL A 728 39.82 9.39 20.56
C VAL A 728 40.70 10.63 20.58
N LYS A 729 41.21 11.01 21.76
CA LYS A 729 42.16 12.13 21.99
C LYS A 729 43.55 11.93 21.34
N ASN A 730 43.67 11.13 20.27
CA ASN A 730 44.94 10.86 19.61
C ASN A 730 45.26 11.96 18.59
N ILE A 731 45.87 13.02 19.10
CA ILE A 731 46.59 14.04 18.34
C ILE A 731 47.65 13.31 17.48
N GLY A 732 47.35 13.06 16.20
CA GLY A 732 48.30 12.47 15.24
C GLY A 732 47.75 11.42 14.28
N GLN A 733 46.57 10.83 14.52
CA GLN A 733 45.87 10.03 13.51
C GLN A 733 44.81 10.89 12.85
N THR A 734 45.03 11.29 11.59
CA THR A 734 44.03 11.96 10.76
C THR A 734 42.90 10.99 10.46
N GLN A 735 41.91 10.90 11.35
CA GLN A 735 40.59 10.41 10.96
C GLN A 735 40.02 11.43 9.98
N THR A 736 39.65 11.01 8.78
CA THR A 736 39.07 11.89 7.76
C THR A 736 37.63 11.48 7.55
N PHE A 737 36.70 12.42 7.64
CA PHE A 737 35.31 12.10 7.31
C PHE A 737 35.15 11.96 5.79
N PRO A 738 34.22 11.11 5.33
CA PRO A 738 33.87 11.03 3.93
C PRO A 738 33.46 12.41 3.38
N GLN A 739 34.11 12.83 2.29
CA GLN A 739 33.79 14.05 1.57
C GLN A 739 32.46 13.86 0.85
N THR A 740 31.38 14.37 1.44
CA THR A 740 30.02 14.23 0.95
C THR A 740 29.40 15.60 0.69
N ASP A 741 28.47 15.66 -0.27
CA ASP A 741 27.67 16.86 -0.56
C ASP A 741 26.79 17.34 0.61
N ARG A 742 26.69 16.54 1.67
CA ARG A 742 25.94 16.87 2.89
C ARG A 742 26.82 17.33 4.05
N ILE A 743 28.14 17.38 3.88
CA ILE A 743 29.05 17.65 5.00
C ILE A 743 28.76 18.99 5.67
N LYS A 744 28.29 19.98 4.91
CA LYS A 744 27.85 21.29 5.43
C LYS A 744 26.65 21.16 6.37
N GLU A 745 25.61 20.44 5.93
CA GLU A 745 24.41 20.17 6.75
C GLU A 745 24.79 19.43 8.04
N ILE A 746 25.66 18.41 7.92
CA ILE A 746 26.16 17.64 9.07
C ILE A 746 26.93 18.54 10.03
N TYR A 747 27.82 19.40 9.53
CA TYR A 747 28.58 20.34 10.34
C TYR A 747 27.68 21.35 11.06
N ASP A 748 26.75 21.98 10.34
CA ASP A 748 25.85 23.00 10.89
C ASP A 748 24.94 22.40 11.98
N ASN A 749 24.38 21.19 11.76
CA ASN A 749 23.60 20.46 12.77
C ASN A 749 24.47 20.03 13.96
N SER A 750 25.68 19.52 13.69
CA SER A 750 26.62 19.09 14.71
C SER A 750 27.03 20.23 15.62
N LYS A 751 27.25 21.42 15.07
CA LYS A 751 27.56 22.63 15.83
C LYS A 751 26.41 23.03 16.73
N ARG A 752 25.19 23.16 16.19
CA ARG A 752 23.99 23.54 16.95
C ARG A 752 23.74 22.59 18.13
N ILE A 753 23.71 21.28 17.87
CA ILE A 753 23.43 20.28 18.90
C ILE A 753 24.58 20.20 19.91
N SER A 754 25.84 20.28 19.47
CA SER A 754 26.99 20.35 20.38
C SER A 754 26.88 21.54 21.35
N ASP A 755 26.50 22.72 20.86
CA ASP A 755 26.27 23.90 21.70
C ASP A 755 25.14 23.66 22.73
N GLU A 756 24.09 22.91 22.36
CA GLU A 756 23.02 22.50 23.29
C GLU A 756 23.52 21.50 24.34
N LEU A 757 24.35 20.53 23.93
CA LEU A 757 24.91 19.51 24.84
C LEU A 757 25.86 20.14 25.88
N LEU A 758 26.72 21.09 25.48
CA LEU A 758 27.64 21.79 26.38
C LEU A 758 26.92 22.65 27.43
N LYS A 759 25.76 23.21 27.08
CA LYS A 759 24.93 24.00 28.01
C LYS A 759 24.08 23.15 28.94
N SER A 760 23.93 21.85 28.67
CA SER A 760 23.08 20.95 29.44
C SER A 760 23.86 20.31 30.59
N GLU A 761 23.53 20.68 31.83
CA GLU A 761 24.10 20.06 33.04
C GLU A 761 23.97 18.53 33.03
N LEU A 762 22.84 18.01 32.52
CA LEU A 762 22.57 16.58 32.39
C LEU A 762 23.63 15.87 31.52
N TRP A 763 23.97 16.45 30.37
CA TRP A 763 24.93 15.85 29.44
C TRP A 763 26.37 16.00 29.91
N VAL A 764 26.71 17.16 30.48
CA VAL A 764 28.03 17.38 31.09
C VAL A 764 28.27 16.36 32.20
N GLU A 765 27.28 16.11 33.07
CA GLU A 765 27.37 15.08 34.10
C GLU A 765 27.45 13.66 33.51
N TYR A 766 26.64 13.35 32.49
CA TYR A 766 26.66 12.06 31.80
C TYR A 766 28.05 11.71 31.25
N PHE A 767 28.68 12.63 30.51
CA PHE A 767 30.01 12.42 29.92
C PHE A 767 31.09 12.32 31.00
N LYS A 768 31.00 13.12 32.07
CA LYS A 768 31.89 13.02 33.23
C LYS A 768 31.80 11.64 33.88
N ASN A 769 30.59 11.13 34.12
CA ASN A 769 30.37 9.81 34.72
C ASN A 769 30.85 8.65 33.82
N LYS A 770 30.91 8.87 32.50
CA LYS A 770 31.44 7.90 31.53
C LYS A 770 32.98 7.91 31.44
N GLY A 771 33.66 8.80 32.18
CA GLY A 771 35.11 8.94 32.15
C GLY A 771 35.63 9.70 30.91
N VAL A 772 34.76 10.49 30.27
CA VAL A 772 35.18 11.40 29.20
C VAL A 772 35.68 12.69 29.84
N GLU A 773 36.95 12.67 30.23
CA GLU A 773 37.68 13.88 30.63
C GLU A 773 37.79 14.83 29.42
N ASP A 774 37.66 16.13 29.65
CA ASP A 774 37.70 17.20 28.64
C ASP A 774 36.60 17.14 27.57
N PHE A 775 35.33 16.94 27.96
CA PHE A 775 34.17 16.91 27.04
C PHE A 775 34.12 18.11 26.08
N GLU A 776 34.35 19.33 26.58
CA GLU A 776 34.39 20.56 25.78
C GLU A 776 35.49 20.53 24.71
N GLU A 777 36.72 20.16 25.10
CA GLU A 777 37.86 20.02 24.17
C GLU A 777 37.55 18.99 23.05
N ARG A 778 36.90 17.88 23.39
CA ARG A 778 36.51 16.87 22.40
C ARG A 778 35.46 17.36 21.42
N VAL A 779 34.48 18.13 21.90
CA VAL A 779 33.48 18.77 21.04
C VAL A 779 34.16 19.73 20.08
N GLU A 780 35.07 20.58 20.56
CA GLU A 780 35.83 21.51 19.72
C GLU A 780 36.63 20.78 18.64
N GLN A 781 37.33 19.70 19.01
CA GLN A 781 38.10 18.89 18.06
C GLN A 781 37.23 18.18 17.02
N PHE A 782 36.10 17.60 17.45
CA PHE A 782 35.13 16.98 16.54
C PHE A 782 34.57 17.99 15.52
N LEU A 783 34.17 19.18 15.99
CA LEU A 783 33.69 20.26 15.12
C LEU A 783 34.79 20.79 14.19
N ALA A 784 36.03 20.89 14.67
CA ALA A 784 37.18 21.28 13.84
C ALA A 784 37.41 20.27 12.71
N MET A 785 37.29 18.97 12.98
CA MET A 785 37.44 17.91 11.97
C MET A 785 36.31 17.91 10.94
N LEU A 786 35.07 18.12 11.36
CA LEU A 786 33.94 18.29 10.44
C LEU A 786 34.11 19.55 9.58
N ASN A 787 34.59 20.65 10.16
CA ASN A 787 34.88 21.88 9.43
C ASN A 787 36.01 21.68 8.42
N ASP A 788 37.06 20.95 8.78
CA ASP A 788 38.14 20.60 7.84
C ASP A 788 37.61 19.75 6.68
N SER A 789 36.81 18.72 6.98
CA SER A 789 36.19 17.88 5.95
C SER A 789 35.23 18.67 5.04
N LYS A 790 34.51 19.65 5.60
CA LYS A 790 33.70 20.61 4.84
C LYS A 790 34.56 21.47 3.93
N ASN A 791 35.63 22.07 4.44
CA ASN A 791 36.55 22.87 3.63
C ASN A 791 37.21 22.04 2.52
N GLN A 792 37.60 20.79 2.80
CA GLN A 792 38.13 19.87 1.79
C GLN A 792 37.09 19.56 0.71
N TYR A 793 35.84 19.33 1.08
CA TYR A 793 34.76 19.10 0.12
C TYR A 793 34.47 20.34 -0.72
N ASP A 794 34.37 21.52 -0.10
CA ASP A 794 34.17 22.80 -0.79
C ASP A 794 35.32 23.03 -1.80
N ASN A 795 36.57 22.81 -1.39
CA ASN A 795 37.74 22.87 -2.29
C ASN A 795 37.68 21.87 -3.45
N LEU A 796 37.16 20.66 -3.22
CA LEU A 796 36.98 19.66 -4.28
C LEU A 796 35.88 20.06 -5.26
N VAL A 797 34.77 20.62 -4.76
CA VAL A 797 33.69 21.15 -5.60
C VAL A 797 34.23 22.29 -6.45
N ASP A 798 34.94 23.24 -5.85
CA ASP A 798 35.51 24.38 -6.55
C ASP A 798 36.51 23.93 -7.63
N ARG A 799 37.43 23.01 -7.30
CA ARG A 799 38.32 22.39 -8.31
C ARG A 799 37.55 21.69 -9.43
N THR A 800 36.52 20.92 -9.09
CA THR A 800 35.69 20.23 -10.08
C THR A 800 35.00 21.24 -11.00
N ILE A 801 34.52 22.37 -10.48
CA ILE A 801 33.90 23.44 -11.28
C ILE A 801 34.94 24.11 -12.18
N ILE A 802 36.12 24.45 -11.65
CA ILE A 802 37.21 25.07 -12.41
C ILE A 802 37.66 24.15 -13.55
N GLU A 803 37.84 22.86 -13.28
CA GLU A 803 38.29 21.86 -14.26
C GLU A 803 37.20 21.40 -15.24
N SER A 804 35.92 21.66 -14.94
CA SER A 804 34.81 21.26 -15.82
C SER A 804 34.74 22.13 -17.06
N GLU A 805 34.63 21.50 -18.22
CA GLU A 805 34.34 22.21 -19.48
C GLU A 805 32.91 22.78 -19.49
N LEU A 806 32.72 23.92 -20.15
CA LEU A 806 31.41 24.49 -20.36
C LEU A 806 30.51 23.58 -21.21
N ASP A 807 29.27 23.39 -20.77
CA ASP A 807 28.28 22.59 -21.46
C ASP A 807 27.54 23.41 -22.53
N LEU A 808 27.70 23.01 -23.79
CA LEU A 808 27.09 23.69 -24.94
C LEU A 808 25.55 23.72 -24.86
N GLN A 809 24.90 22.71 -24.27
CA GLN A 809 23.44 22.69 -24.14
C GLN A 809 22.97 23.76 -23.15
N SER A 810 23.61 23.85 -21.99
CA SER A 810 23.35 24.87 -20.97
C SER A 810 23.62 26.28 -21.52
N ILE A 811 24.74 26.48 -22.22
CA ILE A 811 25.06 27.74 -22.90
C ILE A 811 23.97 28.13 -23.90
N ASN A 812 23.56 27.22 -24.79
CA ASN A 812 22.56 27.53 -25.81
C ASN A 812 21.20 27.87 -25.19
N LYS A 813 20.81 27.17 -24.12
CA LYS A 813 19.61 27.49 -23.36
C LYS A 813 19.67 28.91 -22.79
N ILE A 814 20.78 29.26 -22.13
CA ILE A 814 20.98 30.60 -21.58
C ILE A 814 20.98 31.66 -22.69
N LYS A 815 21.63 31.41 -23.83
CA LYS A 815 21.60 32.34 -24.98
C LYS A 815 20.18 32.60 -25.49
N LEU A 816 19.32 31.59 -25.54
CA LEU A 816 17.91 31.76 -25.90
C LEU A 816 17.16 32.60 -24.86
N GLU A 817 17.33 32.29 -23.57
CA GLU A 817 16.74 33.07 -22.48
C GLU A 817 17.18 34.55 -22.50
N VAL A 818 18.46 34.81 -22.79
CA VAL A 818 19.01 36.17 -22.96
C VAL A 818 18.29 36.92 -24.07
N LYS A 819 18.19 36.31 -25.26
CA LYS A 819 17.54 36.94 -26.42
C LYS A 819 16.07 37.25 -26.15
N ASP A 820 15.36 36.28 -25.56
CA ASP A 820 13.93 36.43 -25.24
C ASP A 820 13.71 37.52 -24.19
N ALA A 821 14.50 37.54 -23.12
CA ALA A 821 14.39 38.54 -22.06
C ALA A 821 14.80 39.93 -22.56
N TRP A 822 15.88 40.05 -23.34
CA TRP A 822 16.27 41.31 -23.98
C TRP A 822 15.15 41.87 -24.85
N LYS A 823 14.65 41.08 -25.81
CA LYS A 823 13.59 41.48 -26.74
C LYS A 823 12.33 41.92 -26.00
N LYS A 824 11.98 41.21 -24.93
CA LYS A 824 10.86 41.61 -24.06
C LYS A 824 11.20 42.91 -23.37
N SER A 825 12.35 43.03 -22.71
CA SER A 825 12.65 44.08 -21.72
C SER A 825 13.11 45.43 -22.29
N THR A 826 13.57 45.52 -23.53
CA THR A 826 13.94 46.82 -24.12
C THR A 826 12.70 47.69 -24.30
N ILE A 827 12.67 48.88 -23.68
CA ILE A 827 11.50 49.77 -23.73
C ILE A 827 11.51 50.59 -25.01
N PHE A 828 12.63 51.26 -25.29
CA PHE A 828 12.72 52.23 -26.37
C PHE A 828 12.52 51.57 -27.74
N ARG A 829 13.21 50.45 -27.98
CA ARG A 829 13.06 49.60 -29.17
C ARG A 829 11.62 49.19 -29.41
N ASN A 830 10.94 48.65 -28.39
CA ASN A 830 9.57 48.18 -28.56
C ASN A 830 8.60 49.32 -28.91
N LEU A 831 8.88 50.54 -28.45
CA LEU A 831 8.11 51.72 -28.84
C LEU A 831 8.36 52.12 -30.31
N VAL A 832 9.62 52.26 -30.74
CA VAL A 832 9.92 52.61 -32.15
C VAL A 832 9.45 51.54 -33.14
N THR A 833 9.52 50.27 -32.78
CA THR A 833 9.04 49.16 -33.61
C THR A 833 7.53 49.22 -33.80
N LYS A 834 6.75 49.46 -32.74
CA LYS A 834 5.28 49.61 -32.84
C LYS A 834 4.85 50.77 -33.72
N ILE A 835 5.68 51.81 -33.77
CA ILE A 835 5.41 53.06 -34.47
C ILE A 835 5.89 53.01 -35.94
N GLY A 836 6.72 52.03 -36.31
CA GLY A 836 7.26 51.88 -37.67
C GLY A 836 8.57 52.64 -37.91
N SER A 837 9.17 53.23 -36.88
CA SER A 837 10.46 53.93 -36.93
C SER A 837 11.66 53.01 -36.63
N PHE A 838 11.52 51.71 -36.91
CA PHE A 838 12.54 50.69 -36.71
C PHE A 838 12.94 50.07 -38.05
N GLN A 839 14.25 49.98 -38.31
CA GLN A 839 14.80 49.38 -39.52
C GLN A 839 15.87 48.35 -39.17
N GLU A 840 15.69 47.12 -39.64
CA GLU A 840 16.74 46.10 -39.61
C GLU A 840 17.58 46.17 -40.90
N ILE A 841 18.90 46.22 -40.74
CA ILE A 841 19.87 46.31 -41.82
C ILE A 841 20.61 44.98 -41.92
N LEU A 842 20.41 44.30 -43.05
CA LEU A 842 21.10 43.06 -43.39
C LEU A 842 22.50 43.34 -43.95
N ASN A 843 23.47 42.48 -43.61
CA ASN A 843 24.81 42.45 -44.22
C ASN A 843 25.65 43.75 -44.11
N SER A 844 25.55 44.49 -43.01
CA SER A 844 26.52 45.55 -42.73
C SER A 844 27.83 44.95 -42.23
N ARG A 845 28.95 45.21 -42.93
CA ARG A 845 30.29 45.00 -42.35
C ARG A 845 30.49 46.05 -41.25
N THR A 846 30.19 45.70 -40.01
CA THR A 846 30.44 46.55 -38.85
C THR A 846 31.86 46.30 -38.37
N GLU A 847 32.68 47.36 -38.28
CA GLU A 847 34.00 47.27 -37.63
C GLU A 847 33.79 46.99 -36.13
N GLU A 848 34.71 46.26 -35.47
CA GLU A 848 34.57 45.89 -34.04
C GLU A 848 34.42 47.11 -33.11
N ASN A 849 34.90 48.29 -33.55
CA ASN A 849 34.81 49.54 -32.79
C ASN A 849 33.39 50.12 -32.67
N ASP A 850 32.44 49.68 -33.50
CA ASP A 850 31.04 50.15 -33.46
C ASP A 850 30.14 49.28 -32.56
N LEU A 851 30.68 48.22 -31.97
CA LEU A 851 29.95 47.34 -31.06
C LEU A 851 29.92 47.94 -29.66
N TRP A 852 28.73 48.06 -29.08
CA TRP A 852 28.56 48.34 -27.66
C TRP A 852 27.90 47.15 -26.99
N GLY A 853 28.03 47.03 -25.68
CA GLY A 853 27.55 45.81 -25.05
C GLY A 853 27.71 45.73 -23.54
N TYR A 854 27.55 44.51 -23.07
CA TYR A 854 27.48 44.09 -21.69
C TYR A 854 28.58 43.06 -21.42
N LYS A 855 29.51 43.38 -20.52
CA LYS A 855 30.58 42.47 -20.09
C LYS A 855 30.54 42.29 -18.59
N LYS A 856 30.23 41.08 -18.12
CA LYS A 856 30.25 40.73 -16.69
C LYS A 856 30.70 39.29 -16.46
N LEU A 857 31.16 39.05 -15.23
CA LEU A 857 31.46 37.72 -14.73
C LEU A 857 30.20 37.10 -14.12
N TYR A 858 29.99 35.81 -14.38
CA TYR A 858 28.91 35.02 -13.84
C TYR A 858 29.42 33.69 -13.32
N PRO A 859 28.80 33.09 -12.30
CA PRO A 859 29.21 31.80 -11.77
C PRO A 859 29.30 30.72 -12.86
N LYS A 860 30.47 30.10 -13.03
CA LYS A 860 30.76 29.03 -14.01
C LYS A 860 29.83 27.85 -13.85
N ASN A 861 29.45 27.57 -12.62
CA ASN A 861 28.52 26.50 -12.25
C ASN A 861 27.16 26.55 -12.99
N ALA A 862 26.72 27.73 -13.47
CA ALA A 862 25.51 27.87 -14.28
C ALA A 862 25.65 27.35 -15.72
N PHE A 863 26.89 27.19 -16.19
CA PHE A 863 27.22 26.89 -17.59
C PHE A 863 27.81 25.49 -17.77
N ILE A 864 27.90 24.68 -16.71
CA ILE A 864 28.40 23.30 -16.77
C ILE A 864 27.27 22.29 -16.53
N LYS A 865 27.49 21.02 -16.88
CA LYS A 865 26.49 19.96 -16.71
C LYS A 865 26.34 19.57 -15.22
N GLN A 866 25.28 20.02 -14.57
CA GLN A 866 25.03 19.75 -13.15
C GLN A 866 23.87 18.78 -12.89
N LYS A 867 23.96 17.99 -11.81
CA LYS A 867 22.91 17.04 -11.39
C LYS A 867 21.91 17.59 -10.36
N ARG A 868 22.22 18.68 -9.65
CA ARG A 868 21.46 19.08 -8.44
C ARG A 868 21.07 20.55 -8.35
N ILE A 869 21.91 21.48 -8.81
CA ILE A 869 21.62 22.92 -8.70
C ILE A 869 21.11 23.41 -10.05
N THR A 870 19.95 24.07 -10.04
CA THR A 870 19.40 24.74 -11.22
C THR A 870 19.50 26.24 -11.01
N TYR A 871 20.28 26.91 -11.84
CA TYR A 871 20.35 28.36 -11.86
C TYR A 871 19.21 28.91 -12.73
N MET A 872 18.02 29.00 -12.14
CA MET A 872 16.87 29.57 -12.85
C MET A 872 17.04 31.09 -13.03
N GLY A 873 16.78 31.59 -14.24
CA GLY A 873 16.68 33.03 -14.51
C GLY A 873 18.00 33.78 -14.77
N ILE A 874 19.14 33.08 -14.90
CA ILE A 874 20.41 33.75 -15.25
C ILE A 874 20.34 34.36 -16.65
N GLY A 875 19.82 33.61 -17.64
CA GLY A 875 19.66 34.15 -18.99
C GLY A 875 18.72 35.35 -19.02
N GLU A 876 17.62 35.29 -18.25
CA GLU A 876 16.70 36.42 -18.10
C GLU A 876 17.38 37.65 -17.47
N THR A 877 18.17 37.45 -16.43
CA THR A 877 18.91 38.53 -15.75
C THR A 877 19.91 39.20 -16.70
N ILE A 878 20.66 38.42 -17.48
CA ILE A 878 21.59 38.94 -18.50
C ILE A 878 20.81 39.71 -19.58
N GLY A 879 19.71 39.14 -20.09
CA GLY A 879 18.86 39.76 -21.11
C GLY A 879 18.24 41.09 -20.67
N ASN A 880 17.74 41.16 -19.44
CA ASN A 880 17.25 42.40 -18.84
C ASN A 880 18.38 43.43 -18.65
N GLY A 881 19.58 42.96 -18.31
CA GLY A 881 20.77 43.79 -18.19
C GLY A 881 21.15 44.47 -19.50
N ILE A 882 21.25 43.73 -20.61
CA ILE A 882 21.56 44.30 -21.92
C ILE A 882 20.46 45.24 -22.41
N ALA A 883 19.18 44.92 -22.20
CA ALA A 883 18.05 45.80 -22.54
C ALA A 883 18.15 47.16 -21.82
N HIS A 884 18.53 47.16 -20.54
CA HIS A 884 18.71 48.38 -19.78
C HIS A 884 19.89 49.24 -20.28
N VAL A 885 21.00 48.58 -20.67
CA VAL A 885 22.16 49.25 -21.28
C VAL A 885 21.78 49.85 -22.64
N GLU A 886 20.98 49.15 -23.45
CA GLU A 886 20.43 49.65 -24.71
C GLU A 886 19.61 50.91 -24.50
N ASP A 887 18.62 50.86 -23.62
CA ASP A 887 17.74 51.99 -23.32
C ASP A 887 18.56 53.19 -22.82
N LYS A 888 19.62 52.96 -22.04
CA LYS A 888 20.55 54.01 -21.58
C LYS A 888 21.37 54.59 -22.73
N TYR A 889 21.89 53.74 -23.61
CA TYR A 889 22.67 54.16 -24.78
C TYR A 889 21.83 55.03 -25.72
N LEU A 890 20.64 54.56 -26.07
CA LEU A 890 19.71 55.28 -26.96
C LEU A 890 19.23 56.59 -26.34
N TYR A 891 18.92 56.59 -25.05
CA TYR A 891 18.62 57.82 -24.32
C TYR A 891 19.78 58.83 -24.41
N ASN A 892 21.02 58.41 -24.15
CA ASN A 892 22.17 59.29 -24.19
C ASN A 892 22.40 59.89 -25.60
N GLN A 893 22.11 59.13 -26.67
CA GLN A 893 22.18 59.67 -28.03
C GLN A 893 21.16 60.79 -28.25
N ILE A 894 19.90 60.56 -27.85
CA ILE A 894 18.84 61.57 -27.97
C ILE A 894 19.14 62.78 -27.08
N PHE A 895 19.65 62.54 -25.87
CA PHE A 895 20.01 63.58 -24.91
C PHE A 895 21.10 64.50 -25.44
N ASN A 896 22.19 63.94 -25.95
CA ASN A 896 23.32 64.73 -26.44
C ASN A 896 22.93 65.63 -27.63
N ASN A 897 21.85 65.30 -28.34
CA ASN A 897 21.37 66.05 -29.50
C ASN A 897 20.18 66.97 -29.18
N SER A 898 19.65 66.91 -27.96
CA SER A 898 18.52 67.75 -27.49
C SER A 898 19.00 68.79 -26.49
N ALA A 899 18.56 70.04 -26.60
CA ALA A 899 18.93 71.07 -25.63
C ALA A 899 18.25 70.82 -24.25
N PRO A 900 19.02 70.65 -23.16
CA PRO A 900 18.43 70.47 -21.82
C PRO A 900 17.87 71.78 -21.27
N ILE A 901 16.72 71.68 -20.61
CA ILE A 901 15.99 72.78 -19.99
C ILE A 901 16.12 72.63 -18.47
N TYR A 902 16.87 73.51 -17.81
CA TYR A 902 17.18 73.41 -16.39
C TYR A 902 16.20 74.20 -15.52
N MET A 903 15.60 73.55 -14.51
CA MET A 903 14.50 74.17 -13.72
C MET A 903 14.49 73.78 -12.24
N LYS A 904 13.79 74.57 -11.41
CA LYS A 904 13.57 74.30 -9.97
C LYS A 904 12.32 73.41 -9.75
N THR A 905 12.27 72.68 -8.64
CA THR A 905 11.35 71.55 -8.35
C THR A 905 9.85 71.87 -8.22
N PHE A 906 9.42 73.13 -8.06
CA PHE A 906 8.05 73.50 -7.68
C PHE A 906 7.06 73.72 -8.84
N GLU A 907 7.51 73.77 -10.10
CA GLU A 907 6.66 74.13 -11.26
C GLU A 907 6.46 73.00 -12.30
N VAL A 908 6.84 71.77 -11.95
CA VAL A 908 6.95 70.66 -12.92
C VAL A 908 5.65 70.35 -13.67
N GLU A 909 4.48 70.41 -13.01
CA GLU A 909 3.18 70.10 -13.63
C GLU A 909 2.77 71.13 -14.69
N GLU A 910 2.82 72.42 -14.35
CA GLU A 910 2.45 73.53 -15.24
C GLU A 910 3.37 73.59 -16.46
N LEU A 911 4.67 73.36 -16.26
CA LEU A 911 5.65 73.32 -17.34
C LEU A 911 5.47 72.11 -18.27
N LEU A 912 5.17 70.92 -17.72
CA LEU A 912 4.86 69.76 -18.55
C LEU A 912 3.66 70.04 -19.45
N VAL A 913 2.62 70.69 -18.93
CA VAL A 913 1.45 71.11 -19.73
C VAL A 913 1.86 72.11 -20.82
N ASN A 914 2.66 73.12 -20.48
CA ASN A 914 3.10 74.13 -21.45
C ASN A 914 3.90 73.51 -22.59
N TYR A 915 4.89 72.66 -22.28
CA TYR A 915 5.71 72.01 -23.30
C TYR A 915 4.93 70.98 -24.12
N ILE A 916 3.97 70.27 -23.51
CA ILE A 916 3.06 69.40 -24.26
C ILE A 916 2.25 70.23 -25.27
N CYS A 917 1.68 71.37 -24.84
CA CYS A 917 0.93 72.27 -25.72
C CYS A 917 1.81 72.84 -26.85
N GLU A 918 3.05 73.24 -26.56
CA GLU A 918 4.02 73.71 -27.57
C GLU A 918 4.32 72.61 -28.59
N MET A 919 4.61 71.39 -28.12
CA MET A 919 4.85 70.24 -29.01
C MET A 919 3.61 69.90 -29.86
N GLU A 920 2.40 69.99 -29.31
CA GLU A 920 1.15 69.80 -30.07
C GLU A 920 0.94 70.88 -31.14
N GLN A 921 1.30 72.14 -30.86
CA GLN A 921 1.26 73.23 -31.84
C GLN A 921 2.25 72.98 -33.00
N GLU A 922 3.37 72.33 -32.73
CA GLU A 922 4.32 71.82 -33.73
C GLU A 922 3.86 70.49 -34.39
N ASN A 923 2.59 70.14 -34.20
CA ASN A 923 1.93 68.93 -34.71
C ASN A 923 2.61 67.63 -34.22
N MET A 924 3.20 67.64 -33.02
CA MET A 924 3.87 66.49 -32.40
C MET A 924 2.97 65.81 -31.37
N LYS A 925 3.23 64.54 -31.09
CA LYS A 925 2.53 63.73 -30.07
C LYS A 925 3.51 63.24 -29.01
N PRO A 926 3.77 64.03 -27.95
CA PRO A 926 4.80 63.70 -26.97
C PRO A 926 4.42 62.48 -26.11
N ILE A 927 5.43 61.70 -25.77
CA ILE A 927 5.43 60.66 -24.73
C ILE A 927 6.32 61.15 -23.60
N ILE A 928 5.91 60.90 -22.36
CA ILE A 928 6.63 61.35 -21.17
C ILE A 928 7.45 60.18 -20.60
N PHE A 929 8.76 60.30 -20.64
CA PHE A 929 9.70 59.41 -19.94
C PHE A 929 10.16 60.02 -18.63
N PHE A 930 10.16 59.22 -17.57
CA PHE A 930 10.66 59.64 -16.26
C PHE A 930 11.39 58.50 -15.54
N ASN A 931 12.23 58.84 -14.56
CA ASN A 931 12.75 57.89 -13.57
C ASN A 931 12.62 58.48 -12.15
N GLY A 932 12.49 57.62 -11.15
CA GLY A 932 12.55 58.01 -9.74
C GLY A 932 11.21 58.01 -9.01
N ARG A 933 11.26 57.67 -7.71
CA ARG A 933 10.11 57.61 -6.80
C ARG A 933 9.52 59.00 -6.50
N ASN A 934 10.34 60.05 -6.57
CA ASN A 934 9.91 61.42 -6.27
C ASN A 934 8.94 61.95 -7.35
N PHE A 935 9.22 61.67 -8.62
CA PHE A 935 8.33 61.97 -9.73
C PHE A 935 7.05 61.16 -9.68
N PHE A 936 7.17 59.87 -9.33
CA PHE A 936 6.00 59.02 -9.13
C PHE A 936 5.00 59.60 -8.12
N LYS A 937 5.48 60.02 -6.93
CA LYS A 937 4.61 60.66 -5.92
C LYS A 937 3.95 61.93 -6.45
N LYS A 938 4.66 62.74 -7.24
CA LYS A 938 4.12 63.98 -7.83
C LYS A 938 3.05 63.67 -8.89
N PHE A 939 3.27 62.73 -9.81
CA PHE A 939 2.27 62.33 -10.80
C PHE A 939 1.01 61.77 -10.15
N ASN A 940 1.14 60.88 -9.17
CA ASN A 940 -0.03 60.31 -8.47
C ASN A 940 -0.89 61.36 -7.74
N ASN A 941 -0.30 62.50 -7.36
CA ASN A 941 -1.00 63.59 -6.68
C ASN A 941 -1.57 64.63 -7.66
N SER A 942 -1.19 64.60 -8.95
CA SER A 942 -1.70 65.50 -9.98
C SER A 942 -3.12 65.12 -10.39
N LYS A 943 -3.97 66.11 -10.59
CA LYS A 943 -5.34 65.91 -11.12
C LYS A 943 -5.35 65.59 -12.62
N GLN A 944 -4.25 65.82 -13.32
CA GLN A 944 -4.11 65.61 -14.77
C GLN A 944 -3.56 64.22 -15.10
N PHE A 945 -3.13 63.47 -14.08
CA PHE A 945 -2.60 62.11 -14.24
C PHE A 945 -3.66 61.06 -13.92
N ASN A 946 -3.85 60.13 -14.85
CA ASN A 946 -4.61 58.91 -14.64
C ASN A 946 -3.65 57.71 -14.66
N SER A 947 -3.54 57.01 -13.54
CA SER A 947 -2.70 55.82 -13.45
C SER A 947 -3.21 54.69 -14.35
N ALA A 948 -2.32 53.82 -14.83
CA ALA A 948 -2.68 52.78 -15.80
C ALA A 948 -3.81 51.84 -15.31
N TRP A 949 -3.92 51.58 -14.00
CA TRP A 949 -4.98 50.76 -13.41
C TRP A 949 -6.35 51.45 -13.37
N GLN A 950 -6.41 52.78 -13.53
CA GLN A 950 -7.66 53.55 -13.60
C GLN A 950 -8.23 53.63 -15.02
N ILE A 951 -7.43 53.30 -16.05
CA ILE A 951 -7.81 53.40 -17.45
C ILE A 951 -8.47 52.09 -17.92
N LYS A 952 -9.79 52.05 -18.02
CA LYS A 952 -10.54 50.91 -18.59
C LYS A 952 -10.28 50.83 -20.10
N ASN A 953 -9.94 49.63 -20.60
CA ASN A 953 -9.65 49.34 -22.01
C ASN A 953 -8.48 50.15 -22.58
N ASN A 954 -7.32 50.13 -21.93
CA ASN A 954 -6.12 50.76 -22.49
C ASN A 954 -5.61 49.97 -23.72
N PRO A 955 -5.68 50.51 -24.95
CA PRO A 955 -5.18 49.84 -26.16
C PRO A 955 -3.65 49.63 -26.15
N LEU A 956 -2.97 50.25 -25.18
CA LEU A 956 -1.54 50.12 -24.93
C LEU A 956 -1.26 49.36 -23.62
N ALA A 957 -2.07 48.35 -23.28
CA ALA A 957 -1.92 47.47 -22.10
C ALA A 957 -0.65 46.57 -22.13
N ASP A 958 0.47 47.10 -22.63
CA ASP A 958 1.79 46.57 -22.38
C ASP A 958 2.22 47.00 -20.96
N THR A 959 2.85 46.11 -20.21
CA THR A 959 3.04 46.20 -18.74
C THR A 959 3.92 47.36 -18.24
N ARG A 960 4.26 48.32 -19.11
CA ARG A 960 5.25 49.38 -18.87
C ARG A 960 4.72 50.80 -18.97
N ILE A 961 3.47 50.99 -19.40
CA ILE A 961 2.83 52.30 -19.31
C ILE A 961 2.41 52.52 -17.86
N PHE A 962 2.94 53.58 -17.28
CA PHE A 962 2.71 53.94 -15.90
C PHE A 962 1.33 54.61 -15.70
N GLY A 963 0.91 55.37 -16.70
CA GLY A 963 -0.39 56.03 -16.77
C GLY A 963 -0.43 57.01 -17.93
N VAL A 964 -1.34 57.96 -17.85
CA VAL A 964 -1.55 59.00 -18.85
C VAL A 964 -1.62 60.34 -18.15
N PHE A 965 -0.80 61.30 -18.56
CA PHE A 965 -0.81 62.68 -18.06
C PHE A 965 -1.32 63.60 -19.17
N ASN A 966 -2.41 64.31 -18.93
CA ASN A 966 -3.06 65.19 -19.91
C ASN A 966 -3.28 64.52 -21.28
N ASN A 967 -3.79 63.28 -21.30
CA ASN A 967 -3.96 62.42 -22.47
C ASN A 967 -2.68 61.90 -23.17
N HIS A 968 -1.50 62.17 -22.62
CA HIS A 968 -0.22 61.66 -23.15
C HIS A 968 0.34 60.50 -22.32
N PRO A 969 0.90 59.45 -22.96
CA PRO A 969 1.45 58.29 -22.23
C PRO A 969 2.63 58.66 -21.34
N VAL A 970 2.61 58.15 -20.11
CA VAL A 970 3.72 58.27 -19.16
C VAL A 970 4.36 56.88 -19.01
N ILE A 971 5.65 56.79 -19.31
CA ILE A 971 6.41 55.55 -19.28
C ILE A 971 7.60 55.72 -18.34
N GLN A 972 7.78 54.76 -17.43
CA GLN A 972 8.94 54.75 -16.55
C GLN A 972 10.14 54.15 -17.28
N LEU A 973 11.22 54.90 -17.41
CA LEU A 973 12.46 54.47 -18.03
C LEU A 973 13.57 54.50 -16.98
N PHE A 974 13.89 53.35 -16.38
CA PHE A 974 14.87 53.26 -15.30
C PHE A 974 16.28 53.75 -15.69
N SER A 975 16.58 53.79 -17.00
CA SER A 975 17.86 54.26 -17.53
C SER A 975 18.02 55.78 -17.51
N LEU A 976 16.91 56.53 -17.35
CA LEU A 976 16.89 57.98 -17.26
C LEU A 976 17.44 58.43 -15.89
N PRO A 977 18.25 59.50 -15.77
CA PRO A 977 18.64 59.99 -14.44
C PRO A 977 17.42 60.40 -13.61
N GLN A 978 17.47 60.22 -12.28
CA GLN A 978 16.31 60.40 -11.40
C GLN A 978 15.73 61.82 -11.40
N ASN A 979 16.50 62.83 -11.81
CA ASN A 979 16.11 64.24 -11.86
C ASN A 979 15.75 64.71 -13.27
N HIS A 980 15.60 63.80 -14.24
CA HIS A 980 15.25 64.14 -15.62
C HIS A 980 13.82 63.71 -15.94
N ILE A 981 13.15 64.50 -16.79
CA ILE A 981 11.93 64.12 -17.50
C ILE A 981 12.18 64.38 -18.98
N CYS A 982 11.84 63.43 -19.84
CA CYS A 982 11.98 63.59 -21.29
C CYS A 982 10.60 63.55 -21.94
N LEU A 983 10.25 64.61 -22.66
CA LEU A 983 9.09 64.68 -23.54
C LEU A 983 9.58 64.37 -24.95
N ILE A 984 9.00 63.38 -25.62
CA ILE A 984 9.51 62.93 -26.92
C ILE A 984 8.40 62.47 -27.85
N ASP A 985 8.38 62.97 -29.09
CA ASP A 985 7.57 62.37 -30.15
C ASP A 985 8.41 61.37 -30.93
N ILE A 986 8.22 60.09 -30.61
CA ILE A 986 8.96 58.95 -31.17
C ILE A 986 8.82 58.88 -32.71
N ASN A 987 7.71 59.35 -33.30
CA ASN A 987 7.52 59.33 -34.76
C ASN A 987 8.45 60.30 -35.48
N LYS A 988 8.77 61.43 -34.84
CA LYS A 988 9.45 62.56 -35.48
C LYS A 988 10.91 62.67 -35.11
N ILE A 989 11.31 62.13 -33.95
CA ILE A 989 12.67 62.27 -33.42
C ILE A 989 13.72 61.59 -34.30
N GLY A 990 13.48 60.37 -34.80
CA GLY A 990 14.46 59.61 -35.56
C GLY A 990 14.07 58.18 -35.88
N ILE A 991 14.98 57.45 -36.52
CA ILE A 991 14.84 56.02 -36.87
C ILE A 991 15.89 55.22 -36.11
N LEU A 992 15.46 54.15 -35.42
CA LEU A 992 16.37 53.17 -34.84
C LEU A 992 16.78 52.16 -35.91
N ARG A 993 18.08 52.14 -36.25
CA ARG A 993 18.66 51.15 -37.15
C ARG A 993 19.37 50.07 -36.35
N GLN A 994 18.93 48.83 -36.49
CA GLN A 994 19.65 47.66 -35.98
C GLN A 994 20.47 47.05 -37.12
N TYR A 995 21.76 46.88 -36.87
CA TYR A 995 22.66 46.16 -37.77
C TYR A 995 22.76 44.71 -37.30
N LEU A 996 22.34 43.75 -38.12
CA LEU A 996 22.46 42.34 -37.76
C LEU A 996 23.94 41.92 -37.80
N LEU A 997 24.34 41.16 -36.78
CA LEU A 997 25.70 40.66 -36.58
C LEU A 997 25.88 39.31 -37.29
N LYS A 998 26.92 38.56 -36.92
CA LYS A 998 27.16 37.20 -37.46
C LYS A 998 25.90 36.33 -37.33
N ASP A 999 25.67 35.49 -38.33
CA ASP A 999 24.53 34.58 -38.43
C ASP A 999 23.14 35.27 -38.50
N ASN A 1000 23.09 36.54 -38.92
CA ASN A 1000 21.86 37.35 -38.99
C ASN A 1000 21.16 37.51 -37.64
N GLU A 1001 21.92 37.58 -36.55
CA GLU A 1001 21.40 37.72 -35.19
C GLU A 1001 21.59 39.16 -34.69
N PRO A 1002 20.65 39.72 -33.90
CA PRO A 1002 20.77 41.08 -33.37
C PRO A 1002 21.77 41.20 -32.21
N LEU A 1003 22.08 40.09 -31.53
CA LEU A 1003 23.02 40.02 -30.41
C LEU A 1003 24.13 39.01 -30.69
N ASP A 1004 25.37 39.40 -30.41
CA ASP A 1004 26.54 38.50 -30.35
C ASP A 1004 26.82 38.15 -28.89
N ILE A 1005 26.39 36.95 -28.47
CA ILE A 1005 26.56 36.44 -27.10
C ILE A 1005 27.77 35.51 -27.06
N ARG A 1006 28.85 35.97 -26.45
CA ARG A 1006 30.09 35.24 -26.21
C ARG A 1006 30.17 34.84 -24.74
N ILE A 1007 30.32 33.54 -24.51
CA ILE A 1007 30.45 32.95 -23.17
C ILE A 1007 31.76 32.16 -23.21
N SER A 1008 32.77 32.61 -22.45
CA SER A 1008 34.09 32.00 -22.46
C SER A 1008 34.64 31.86 -21.04
N GLU A 1009 35.42 30.82 -20.81
CA GLU A 1009 36.15 30.66 -19.54
C GLU A 1009 37.18 31.77 -19.35
N LEU A 1010 37.45 32.11 -18.09
CA LEU A 1010 38.57 32.97 -17.73
C LEU A 1010 39.86 32.16 -17.70
N THR A 1011 40.90 32.67 -18.34
CA THR A 1011 42.25 32.12 -18.19
C THR A 1011 42.91 32.65 -16.90
N LYS A 1012 43.92 31.93 -16.39
CA LYS A 1012 44.68 32.39 -15.22
C LYS A 1012 45.33 33.76 -15.44
N GLU A 1013 45.86 34.00 -16.64
CA GLU A 1013 46.48 35.28 -17.02
C GLU A 1013 45.45 36.42 -17.03
N GLU A 1014 44.23 36.17 -17.52
CA GLU A 1014 43.15 37.15 -17.47
C GLU A 1014 42.68 37.44 -16.03
N ALA A 1015 42.60 36.41 -15.18
CA ALA A 1015 42.26 36.57 -13.77
C ALA A 1015 43.33 37.41 -13.03
N GLU A 1016 44.61 37.15 -13.30
CA GLU A 1016 45.72 37.95 -12.76
C GLU A 1016 45.64 39.40 -13.20
N LYS A 1017 45.33 39.65 -14.48
CA LYS A 1017 45.15 41.01 -15.00
C LYS A 1017 43.97 41.75 -14.35
N ILE A 1018 42.83 41.08 -14.16
CA ILE A 1018 41.65 41.68 -13.49
C ILE A 1018 42.00 42.09 -12.05
N ILE A 1019 42.81 41.28 -11.36
CA ILE A 1019 43.30 41.55 -10.01
C ILE A 1019 44.24 42.76 -9.98
N ASP A 1020 45.16 42.85 -10.95
CA ASP A 1020 46.11 43.95 -11.06
C ASP A 1020 45.44 45.27 -11.43
N ASP A 1021 44.38 45.21 -12.25
CA ASP A 1021 43.54 46.37 -12.60
C ASP A 1021 42.67 46.84 -11.42
N ASN A 1022 42.38 45.95 -10.45
CA ASN A 1022 41.54 46.24 -9.27
C ASN A 1022 42.21 45.79 -7.96
N PRO A 1023 43.31 46.45 -7.52
CA PRO A 1023 44.11 46.02 -6.39
C PRO A 1023 43.43 46.22 -5.02
N ASN A 1024 42.38 47.07 -4.96
CA ASN A 1024 41.69 47.41 -3.71
C ASN A 1024 40.52 46.45 -3.36
N GLU A 1025 40.09 45.59 -4.29
CA GLU A 1025 39.04 44.58 -4.05
C GLU A 1025 39.62 43.31 -3.42
N ASN A 1026 40.14 43.42 -2.20
CA ASN A 1026 40.76 42.28 -1.49
C ASN A 1026 39.85 41.61 -0.47
N ILE A 1027 38.62 42.10 -0.26
CA ILE A 1027 37.73 41.60 0.79
C ILE A 1027 36.69 40.68 0.16
N ASP A 1028 36.62 39.44 0.63
CA ASP A 1028 35.51 38.55 0.31
C ASP A 1028 34.20 39.13 0.87
N SER A 1029 33.29 39.48 -0.03
CA SER A 1029 31.96 40.01 0.30
C SER A 1029 31.14 39.12 1.26
N LYS A 1030 31.40 37.81 1.32
CA LYS A 1030 30.65 36.86 2.17
C LYS A 1030 31.26 36.68 3.55
N THR A 1031 32.59 36.65 3.64
CA THR A 1031 33.30 36.35 4.90
C THR A 1031 33.92 37.58 5.55
N GLY A 1032 34.01 38.70 4.83
CA GLY A 1032 34.70 39.91 5.26
C GLY A 1032 36.22 39.74 5.39
N LYS A 1033 36.77 38.59 4.98
CA LYS A 1033 38.20 38.28 5.08
C LYS A 1033 38.97 38.83 3.89
N THR A 1034 40.20 39.27 4.15
CA THR A 1034 41.15 39.62 3.10
C THR A 1034 41.60 38.34 2.40
N LEU A 1035 41.32 38.22 1.10
CA LEU A 1035 41.73 37.09 0.27
C LEU A 1035 43.19 37.25 -0.16
N SER A 1036 43.94 36.15 -0.13
CA SER A 1036 45.24 36.05 -0.78
C SER A 1036 45.10 36.16 -2.31
N ARG A 1037 46.20 36.50 -3.00
CA ARG A 1037 46.20 36.61 -4.46
C ARG A 1037 45.78 35.30 -5.14
N GLU A 1038 46.20 34.15 -4.61
CA GLU A 1038 45.83 32.83 -5.15
C GLU A 1038 44.35 32.49 -4.93
N GLU A 1039 43.78 32.84 -3.77
CA GLU A 1039 42.34 32.68 -3.52
C GLU A 1039 41.51 33.59 -4.43
N ARG A 1040 41.96 34.82 -4.69
CA ARG A 1040 41.31 35.71 -5.66
C ARG A 1040 41.33 35.13 -7.08
N ILE A 1041 42.45 34.57 -7.52
CA ILE A 1041 42.55 33.90 -8.82
C ILE A 1041 41.57 32.71 -8.86
N THR A 1042 41.56 31.88 -7.82
CA THR A 1042 40.67 30.72 -7.73
C THR A 1042 39.19 31.13 -7.80
N ASN A 1043 38.81 32.19 -7.07
CA ASN A 1043 37.45 32.73 -7.10
C ASN A 1043 37.06 33.26 -8.49
N LEU A 1044 37.97 33.94 -9.19
CA LEU A 1044 37.71 34.40 -10.56
C LEU A 1044 37.59 33.23 -11.56
N LEU A 1045 38.35 32.15 -11.37
CA LEU A 1045 38.25 30.95 -12.21
C LEU A 1045 36.96 30.15 -11.97
N LEU A 1046 36.24 30.40 -10.87
CA LEU A 1046 34.88 29.91 -10.64
C LEU A 1046 33.82 30.70 -11.39
N ASP A 1047 34.21 31.77 -12.10
CA ASP A 1047 33.34 32.57 -12.95
C ASP A 1047 33.63 32.33 -14.44
N VAL A 1048 32.66 32.71 -15.27
CA VAL A 1048 32.70 32.70 -16.72
C VAL A 1048 32.49 34.12 -17.21
N LYS A 1049 33.26 34.48 -18.23
CA LYS A 1049 33.17 35.77 -18.91
C LYS A 1049 31.97 35.73 -19.85
N VAL A 1050 30.96 36.55 -19.58
CA VAL A 1050 29.80 36.72 -20.46
C VAL A 1050 29.88 38.10 -21.10
N GLU A 1051 30.01 38.11 -22.43
CA GLU A 1051 30.03 39.30 -23.26
C GLU A 1051 28.82 39.25 -24.20
N VAL A 1052 27.94 40.24 -24.14
CA VAL A 1052 26.80 40.40 -25.05
C VAL A 1052 26.99 41.71 -25.79
N TYR A 1053 27.18 41.64 -27.10
CA TYR A 1053 27.35 42.81 -27.95
C TYR A 1053 26.13 43.02 -28.84
N GLU A 1054 25.88 44.28 -29.14
CA GLU A 1054 24.84 44.74 -30.05
C GLU A 1054 25.42 45.83 -30.97
N ASN A 1055 24.84 45.94 -32.16
CA ASN A 1055 25.02 47.12 -32.99
C ASN A 1055 23.69 47.75 -33.37
N CYS A 1056 23.40 48.88 -32.74
CA CYS A 1056 22.28 49.73 -33.12
C CYS A 1056 22.73 51.19 -33.13
N ARG A 1057 22.13 51.96 -34.02
CA ARG A 1057 22.33 53.41 -34.10
C ARG A 1057 20.99 54.10 -34.20
N PHE A 1058 20.82 55.15 -33.42
CA PHE A 1058 19.71 56.06 -33.59
C PHE A 1058 20.09 57.15 -34.60
N GLU A 1059 19.33 57.28 -35.69
CA GLU A 1059 19.52 58.34 -36.69
C GLU A 1059 18.51 59.46 -36.42
N ASP A 1060 18.99 60.59 -35.92
CA ASP A 1060 18.15 61.74 -35.61
C ASP A 1060 17.63 62.41 -36.89
N ILE A 1061 16.31 62.54 -36.98
CA ILE A 1061 15.63 63.24 -38.08
C ILE A 1061 15.26 64.65 -37.63
N ASN A 1062 14.74 64.79 -36.41
CA ASN A 1062 14.36 66.08 -35.83
C ASN A 1062 14.68 66.12 -34.34
N PRO A 1063 15.87 66.60 -33.93
CA PRO A 1063 16.24 66.69 -32.52
C PRO A 1063 15.29 67.57 -31.69
N ASN A 1064 14.54 68.49 -32.32
CA ASN A 1064 13.53 69.28 -31.63
C ASN A 1064 12.29 68.50 -31.22
N ALA A 1065 12.11 67.26 -31.72
CA ALA A 1065 11.03 66.39 -31.30
C ALA A 1065 11.26 65.75 -29.92
N ALA A 1066 12.36 66.07 -29.24
CA ALA A 1066 12.60 65.75 -27.84
C ALA A 1066 12.87 67.05 -27.04
N ARG A 1067 12.31 67.12 -25.83
CA ARG A 1067 12.54 68.18 -24.84
C ARG A 1067 12.92 67.53 -23.52
N ILE A 1068 14.06 67.92 -22.98
CA ILE A 1068 14.59 67.29 -21.76
C ILE A 1068 14.57 68.31 -20.64
N ILE A 1069 13.78 67.99 -19.63
CA ILE A 1069 13.60 68.81 -18.44
C ILE A 1069 14.52 68.24 -17.37
N VAL A 1070 15.52 69.04 -16.97
CA VAL A 1070 16.47 68.71 -15.91
C VAL A 1070 16.08 69.49 -14.67
N ILE A 1071 15.76 68.77 -13.60
CA ILE A 1071 15.36 69.37 -12.34
C ILE A 1071 16.62 69.54 -11.49
N LYS A 1072 16.94 70.80 -11.20
CA LYS A 1072 18.02 71.21 -10.31
C LYS A 1072 17.52 71.01 -8.88
N ASP A 1073 18.04 69.99 -8.22
CA ASP A 1073 17.80 69.78 -6.80
C ASP A 1073 18.74 70.67 -5.99
N GLU A 1074 18.19 71.70 -5.35
CA GLU A 1074 18.85 72.38 -4.21
C GLU A 1074 18.59 71.61 -2.88
N ASP A 1075 17.73 70.56 -2.89
CA ASP A 1075 17.21 69.91 -1.67
C ASP A 1075 17.42 68.37 -1.55
N ILE A 1076 18.07 67.68 -2.52
CA ILE A 1076 18.26 66.21 -2.43
C ILE A 1076 19.52 65.80 -1.65
N ASP A 1077 20.51 66.68 -1.47
CA ASP A 1077 21.76 66.34 -0.76
C ASP A 1077 21.60 66.14 0.76
N ASN A 1078 20.43 66.41 1.35
CA ASN A 1078 20.24 66.34 2.81
C ASN A 1078 19.46 65.13 3.33
N ASN A 1079 19.06 64.16 2.48
CA ASN A 1079 18.28 62.99 2.95
C ASN A 1079 18.63 61.67 2.25
N VAL A 1080 19.92 61.39 2.04
CA VAL A 1080 20.40 60.05 1.71
C VAL A 1080 21.64 59.71 2.55
N GLU A 1081 21.38 59.17 3.75
CA GLU A 1081 22.16 58.07 4.34
C GLU A 1081 21.26 56.83 4.41
#